data_AF-F5Y4W9-F1
#
_entry.id   AF-F5Y4W9-F1
#
_cell.length_a   1.000
_cell.length_b   1.000
_cell.length_c   1.000
_cell.angle_alpha   90.00
_cell.angle_beta   90.00
_cell.angle_gamma   90.00
#
_symmetry.space_group_name_H-M   'P 1'
#
loop_
_entity.id
_entity.type
_entity.pdbx_description
1 polymer ?
#
loop_
_entity_poly.entity_id
_entity_poly.type
_entity_poly.pdbx_seq_one_letter_code
_entity_poly.pdbx_strand_id
1 'polypeptide(L)'
;MFQELPSVTQATLKSHDTQALDALTGGAFSAATSGERASRLREWLASNPAAEQMQEVYRELSGRDKGAARLLRERLDEIKRSRGQEAIAAEWSQRAEALLAQPKINIADAMAWQRDAAKAGAPLSREPLASLKSRLAERIRGIEDLQHRVQVQREAAVLLAQRIEVLSTKSWRDAQAAADALRADVPEWQAQAQALVQDPNWPSVDARFPPLLEASRNQLQVVWDAFQSALTQAVGADTDPAAPLPPVPVWADELRAARGVPVEVPVKPAKPKVDPGVRAKAQDTVREALARLEQEVAQGHGKASAGAAQALRNALKEHGKLIDGALENQAHAALAAAGEMEGWQRWRADQLRLELVAKAEGLFETVSQAPPAEGGEGQAAPAPERKPRYGGRKMQEQLRQLREQWKQVDQGGAPNHALWKRFDEACNEAYKVVEAWLDKVKTESAEHRARRLALIDEVKSWAAAHPAAPGGDWKAFSRAIHQFENRWREAGHLSEKAFAELQPQWKEAIHAAEAPLAAVQKQSLERRHAMIEEAQALGAQPSLRIDAVKALQQRWQAEAQSIPLDRKHEQKLWDAFRKPIDEAFNRKGEERERAAAALSDRDRAVLEASKALEAANASGDAQRIRHAMAALEAALRGQAQARAAAAEAAAAPAAGAKEGEAGTGGASDAPEAGADAPAAEPPAAPPKPAPRPVVAMRGDDRPGMKKAEPAPARGGRFGDRKGGPAGPGAGRFGAGDRGGREFDRGGRDGRAGGRFGDRAPEDRGPRLGDVAFRAQREALDHAQQALKKLAAQAHGEALTQLMTAWEQRAADQVPPQGELGKAVTPAVRSSWVQALGAAPAGDASEVLLRLEIAAEVPTPAEHLQARRALQLQLLTRRNDPSPAQTWGQDTARVLATAHQPQAARRLQNVLKQLMRG
;
A
#
# COMPACT_ATOMS: atom_id res chain seq x y z
N MET A 1 -65.69 55.60 16.19
CA MET A 1 -64.62 56.36 16.87
C MET A 1 -63.29 55.86 16.37
N PHE A 2 -62.35 56.74 16.05
CA PHE A 2 -60.95 56.35 15.85
C PHE A 2 -60.28 56.22 17.23
N GLN A 3 -59.57 55.13 17.45
CA GLN A 3 -58.40 55.11 18.33
C GLN A 3 -57.28 54.44 17.54
N GLU A 4 -56.22 55.19 17.29
CA GLU A 4 -55.07 54.73 16.52
C GLU A 4 -54.23 53.81 17.42
N LEU A 5 -54.00 52.57 16.97
CA LEU A 5 -53.00 51.71 17.60
C LEU A 5 -51.62 52.23 17.20
N PRO A 6 -50.75 52.64 18.15
CA PRO A 6 -49.42 53.12 17.81
C PRO A 6 -48.61 51.97 17.20
N SER A 7 -48.12 52.17 15.98
CA SER A 7 -47.26 51.21 15.30
C SER A 7 -45.91 51.12 16.02
N VAL A 8 -45.72 50.09 16.85
CA VAL A 8 -44.45 49.84 17.54
C VAL A 8 -43.40 49.41 16.52
N THR A 9 -42.60 50.39 16.08
CA THR A 9 -41.44 50.21 15.19
C THR A 9 -40.44 49.21 15.77
N GLN A 10 -39.73 48.48 14.89
CA GLN A 10 -38.62 47.59 15.27
C GLN A 10 -37.51 48.35 16.02
N ALA A 11 -37.57 48.33 17.35
CA ALA A 11 -36.61 49.03 18.21
C ALA A 11 -35.37 48.15 18.46
N THR A 12 -34.25 48.55 17.85
CA THR A 12 -32.84 48.29 18.25
C THR A 12 -32.58 47.15 19.24
N LEU A 13 -31.87 46.10 18.78
CA LEU A 13 -31.27 45.07 19.62
C LEU A 13 -30.38 45.70 20.71
N LYS A 14 -30.85 45.67 21.96
CA LYS A 14 -30.04 45.86 23.16
C LYS A 14 -29.85 44.49 23.82
N SER A 15 -28.71 44.31 24.51
CA SER A 15 -28.42 43.10 25.27
C SER A 15 -29.56 42.78 26.25
N HIS A 16 -30.07 41.55 26.23
CA HIS A 16 -30.99 41.09 27.28
C HIS A 16 -30.30 41.21 28.65
N ASP A 17 -31.10 41.47 29.70
CA ASP A 17 -30.55 41.66 31.04
C ASP A 17 -30.02 40.33 31.60
N THR A 18 -28.72 40.11 31.43
CA THR A 18 -28.08 38.89 31.89
C THR A 18 -27.98 38.79 33.42
N GLN A 19 -28.26 39.86 34.19
CA GLN A 19 -28.40 39.77 35.64
C GLN A 19 -29.78 39.23 36.03
N ALA A 20 -30.85 39.64 35.33
CA ALA A 20 -32.18 39.06 35.52
C ALA A 20 -32.23 37.57 35.15
N LEU A 21 -31.59 37.18 34.03
CA LEU A 21 -31.46 35.77 33.65
C LEU A 21 -30.55 34.97 34.59
N ASP A 22 -29.55 35.60 35.22
CA ASP A 22 -28.72 34.95 36.25
C ASP A 22 -29.50 34.71 37.55
N ALA A 23 -30.27 35.70 38.01
CA ALA A 23 -31.15 35.56 39.17
C ALA A 23 -32.21 34.46 38.97
N LEU A 24 -32.85 34.43 37.79
CA LEU A 24 -33.82 33.39 37.43
C LEU A 24 -33.22 31.98 37.43
N THR A 25 -31.95 31.83 37.04
CA THR A 25 -31.25 30.53 36.91
C THR A 25 -30.41 30.15 38.13
N GLY A 26 -30.55 30.85 39.25
CA GLY A 26 -29.80 30.58 40.49
C GLY A 26 -28.30 30.84 40.39
N GLY A 27 -27.86 31.71 39.45
CA GLY A 27 -26.46 32.04 39.22
C GLY A 27 -25.79 31.28 38.07
N ALA A 28 -26.53 30.84 37.04
CA ALA A 28 -25.96 30.00 35.97
C ALA A 28 -25.13 30.76 34.91
N PHE A 29 -25.15 32.09 34.91
CA PHE A 29 -24.28 32.94 34.10
C PHE A 29 -23.09 33.50 34.90
N SER A 30 -23.23 33.66 36.22
CA SER A 30 -22.16 34.10 37.14
C SER A 30 -21.28 32.97 37.68
N ALA A 31 -21.70 31.71 37.58
CA ALA A 31 -20.90 30.55 38.02
C ALA A 31 -19.55 30.46 37.26
N ALA A 32 -18.47 30.21 38.02
CA ALA A 32 -17.11 30.30 37.54
C ALA A 32 -16.73 29.13 36.62
N THR A 33 -17.15 27.91 36.98
CA THR A 33 -16.89 26.71 36.17
C THR A 33 -18.10 26.25 35.36
N SER A 34 -17.85 25.59 34.22
CA SER A 34 -18.91 24.97 33.41
C SER A 34 -19.70 23.91 34.19
N GLY A 35 -19.06 23.25 35.17
CA GLY A 35 -19.71 22.28 36.06
C GLY A 35 -20.75 22.93 36.98
N GLU A 36 -20.43 24.06 37.62
CA GLU A 36 -21.37 24.85 38.43
C GLU A 36 -22.51 25.41 37.60
N ARG A 37 -22.22 25.92 36.39
CA ARG A 37 -23.26 26.38 35.45
C ARG A 37 -24.21 25.23 35.11
N ALA A 38 -23.66 24.06 34.78
CA ALA A 38 -24.44 22.87 34.48
C ALA A 38 -25.22 22.31 35.68
N SER A 39 -24.80 22.51 36.94
CA SER A 39 -25.57 22.09 38.11
C SER A 39 -26.71 23.06 38.42
N ARG A 40 -26.45 24.37 38.41
CA ARG A 40 -27.48 25.41 38.60
C ARG A 40 -28.58 25.33 37.54
N LEU A 41 -28.24 25.05 36.29
CA LEU A 41 -29.24 24.81 35.24
C LEU A 41 -30.04 23.51 35.46
N ARG A 42 -29.46 22.46 36.03
CA ARG A 42 -30.21 21.22 36.36
C ARG A 42 -31.19 21.46 37.51
N GLU A 43 -30.79 22.23 38.51
CA GLU A 43 -31.62 22.65 39.64
C GLU A 43 -32.77 23.57 39.17
N TRP A 44 -32.45 24.58 38.34
CA TRP A 44 -33.46 25.44 37.71
C TRP A 44 -34.43 24.65 36.82
N LEU A 45 -33.92 23.74 35.96
CA LEU A 45 -34.76 22.88 35.12
C LEU A 45 -35.66 21.93 35.94
N ALA A 46 -35.29 21.59 37.18
CA ALA A 46 -36.14 20.79 38.08
C ALA A 46 -37.35 21.58 38.62
N SER A 47 -37.31 22.92 38.60
CA SER A 47 -38.49 23.76 38.90
C SER A 47 -39.51 23.82 37.75
N ASN A 48 -39.22 23.15 36.62
CA ASN A 48 -40.07 23.04 35.44
C ASN A 48 -40.45 24.42 34.80
N PRO A 49 -39.44 25.27 34.47
CA PRO A 49 -39.65 26.64 33.98
C PRO A 49 -40.37 26.69 32.62
N ALA A 50 -40.86 27.88 32.24
CA ALA A 50 -41.61 28.05 31.01
C ALA A 50 -40.74 27.83 29.76
N ALA A 51 -41.34 27.29 28.69
CA ALA A 51 -40.63 27.00 27.43
C ALA A 51 -40.06 28.25 26.74
N GLU A 52 -40.62 29.43 27.03
CA GLU A 52 -40.12 30.73 26.55
C GLU A 52 -38.87 31.15 27.34
N GLN A 53 -38.94 31.12 28.68
CA GLN A 53 -37.80 31.39 29.57
C GLN A 53 -36.59 30.47 29.25
N MET A 54 -36.84 29.18 28.99
CA MET A 54 -35.79 28.25 28.57
C MET A 54 -35.17 28.61 27.21
N GLN A 55 -35.93 29.19 26.27
CA GLN A 55 -35.40 29.66 24.99
C GLN A 55 -34.56 30.93 25.15
N GLU A 56 -34.98 31.86 26.00
CA GLU A 56 -34.21 33.08 26.31
C GLU A 56 -32.88 32.76 26.99
N VAL A 57 -32.90 31.92 28.03
CA VAL A 57 -31.68 31.45 28.71
C VAL A 57 -30.81 30.65 27.74
N TYR A 58 -31.37 29.79 26.89
CA TYR A 58 -30.60 29.05 25.87
C TYR A 58 -29.92 30.00 24.87
N ARG A 59 -30.62 31.04 24.40
CA ARG A 59 -30.10 32.03 23.44
C ARG A 59 -28.83 32.69 23.98
N GLU A 60 -28.92 33.30 25.15
CA GLU A 60 -27.81 34.03 25.78
C GLU A 60 -26.68 33.09 26.25
N LEU A 61 -27.00 31.89 26.74
CA LEU A 61 -26.00 30.95 27.22
C LEU A 61 -25.25 30.24 26.08
N SER A 62 -25.90 30.00 24.93
CA SER A 62 -25.31 29.25 23.81
C SER A 62 -24.01 29.85 23.25
N GLY A 63 -23.85 31.18 23.34
CA GLY A 63 -22.63 31.90 22.97
C GLY A 63 -21.55 31.90 24.06
N ARG A 64 -21.93 31.68 25.33
CA ARG A 64 -21.03 31.73 26.51
C ARG A 64 -20.52 30.35 26.92
N ASP A 65 -21.38 29.34 26.96
CA ASP A 65 -21.04 27.97 27.35
C ASP A 65 -21.89 26.93 26.60
N LYS A 66 -21.29 26.35 25.55
CA LYS A 66 -21.92 25.33 24.70
C LYS A 66 -22.18 24.01 25.44
N GLY A 67 -21.44 23.72 26.52
CA GLY A 67 -21.63 22.53 27.34
C GLY A 67 -22.84 22.67 28.25
N ALA A 68 -22.93 23.79 28.98
CA ALA A 68 -24.06 24.10 29.85
C ALA A 68 -25.36 24.33 29.05
N ALA A 69 -25.30 25.05 27.92
CA ALA A 69 -26.46 25.30 27.05
C ALA A 69 -27.02 24.02 26.39
N ARG A 70 -26.26 22.92 26.33
CA ARG A 70 -26.73 21.64 25.79
C ARG A 70 -27.93 21.09 26.59
N LEU A 71 -27.91 21.22 27.92
CA LEU A 71 -28.98 20.75 28.81
C LEU A 71 -30.33 21.42 28.52
N LEU A 72 -30.30 22.74 28.25
CA LEU A 72 -31.47 23.52 27.87
C LEU A 72 -32.00 23.11 26.49
N ARG A 73 -31.10 22.86 25.54
CA ARG A 73 -31.46 22.36 24.20
C ARG A 73 -32.15 21.00 24.28
N GLU A 74 -31.58 20.06 25.02
CA GLU A 74 -32.13 18.71 25.20
C GLU A 74 -33.52 18.74 25.85
N ARG A 75 -33.76 19.65 26.82
CA ARG A 75 -35.09 19.87 27.40
C ARG A 75 -36.09 20.55 26.46
N LEU A 76 -35.66 21.58 25.72
CA LEU A 76 -36.53 22.24 24.73
C LEU A 76 -36.93 21.30 23.58
N ASP A 77 -36.02 20.45 23.13
CA ASP A 77 -36.29 19.47 22.09
C ASP A 77 -37.06 18.23 22.63
N GLU A 78 -37.02 17.95 23.93
CA GLU A 78 -37.96 17.04 24.61
C GLU A 78 -39.40 17.61 24.64
N ILE A 79 -39.57 18.86 25.04
CA ILE A 79 -40.89 19.52 25.09
C ILE A 79 -41.53 19.63 23.71
N LYS A 80 -40.73 19.87 22.65
CA LYS A 80 -41.22 19.82 21.27
C LYS A 80 -41.66 18.40 20.86
N ARG A 81 -40.91 17.36 21.25
CA ARG A 81 -41.26 15.96 20.99
C ARG A 81 -42.53 15.54 21.75
N SER A 82 -42.70 15.93 23.01
CA SER A 82 -43.91 15.59 23.78
C SER A 82 -45.16 16.23 23.17
N ARG A 83 -45.12 17.54 22.84
CA ARG A 83 -46.23 18.25 22.17
C ARG A 83 -46.56 17.65 20.80
N GLY A 84 -45.56 17.18 20.06
CA GLY A 84 -45.77 16.42 18.82
C GLY A 84 -46.51 15.10 19.07
N GLN A 85 -46.08 14.32 20.05
CA GLN A 85 -46.74 13.07 20.45
C GLN A 85 -48.16 13.29 21.00
N GLU A 86 -48.41 14.39 21.70
CA GLU A 86 -49.75 14.78 22.20
C GLU A 86 -50.71 15.13 21.06
N ALA A 87 -50.26 15.90 20.06
CA ALA A 87 -51.05 16.21 18.87
C ALA A 87 -51.38 14.94 18.05
N ILE A 88 -50.39 14.07 17.86
CA ILE A 88 -50.57 12.76 17.22
C ILE A 88 -51.54 11.88 18.05
N ALA A 89 -51.44 11.90 19.38
CA ALA A 89 -52.34 11.13 20.23
C ALA A 89 -53.80 11.58 20.12
N ALA A 90 -54.05 12.89 20.04
CA ALA A 90 -55.40 13.45 19.87
C ALA A 90 -56.01 13.09 18.48
N GLU A 91 -55.21 13.10 17.42
CA GLU A 91 -55.65 12.66 16.09
C GLU A 91 -56.02 11.16 16.10
N TRP A 92 -55.17 10.30 16.68
CA TRP A 92 -55.41 8.86 16.70
C TRP A 92 -56.50 8.45 17.68
N SER A 93 -56.74 9.19 18.77
CA SER A 93 -57.89 8.95 19.65
C SER A 93 -59.20 9.26 18.95
N GLN A 94 -59.30 10.40 18.26
CA GLN A 94 -60.48 10.74 17.45
C GLN A 94 -60.77 9.68 16.37
N ARG A 95 -59.73 9.13 15.74
CA ARG A 95 -59.85 8.02 14.77
C ARG A 95 -60.36 6.72 15.41
N ALA A 96 -59.93 6.38 16.63
CA ALA A 96 -60.46 5.21 17.36
C ALA A 96 -61.93 5.40 17.75
N GLU A 97 -62.29 6.58 18.25
CA GLU A 97 -63.66 6.90 18.63
C GLU A 97 -64.59 6.88 17.42
N ALA A 98 -64.14 7.38 16.26
CA ALA A 98 -64.88 7.27 15.00
C ALA A 98 -65.09 5.82 14.54
N LEU A 99 -64.11 4.93 14.72
CA LEU A 99 -64.26 3.49 14.44
C LEU A 99 -65.21 2.81 15.44
N LEU A 100 -65.11 3.14 16.73
CA LEU A 100 -65.97 2.60 17.78
C LEU A 100 -67.42 3.11 17.70
N ALA A 101 -67.65 4.30 17.13
CA ALA A 101 -68.99 4.85 16.89
C ALA A 101 -69.73 4.19 15.71
N GLN A 102 -69.06 3.38 14.87
CA GLN A 102 -69.71 2.74 13.72
C GLN A 102 -70.66 1.60 14.18
N PRO A 103 -71.88 1.52 13.60
CA PRO A 103 -72.80 0.40 13.88
C PRO A 103 -72.32 -0.92 13.26
N LYS A 104 -71.65 -0.84 12.10
CA LYS A 104 -70.89 -1.93 11.48
C LYS A 104 -69.42 -1.53 11.47
N ILE A 105 -68.60 -2.15 12.32
CA ILE A 105 -67.15 -1.89 12.35
C ILE A 105 -66.44 -2.82 11.35
N ASN A 106 -65.49 -2.29 10.59
CA ASN A 106 -64.60 -3.11 9.77
C ASN A 106 -63.46 -3.66 10.64
N ILE A 107 -63.43 -4.98 10.83
CA ILE A 107 -62.42 -5.68 11.65
C ILE A 107 -60.99 -5.40 11.13
N ALA A 108 -60.82 -5.30 9.80
CA ALA A 108 -59.52 -5.01 9.20
C ALA A 108 -59.01 -3.61 9.57
N ASP A 109 -59.88 -2.60 9.54
CA ASP A 109 -59.54 -1.20 9.87
C ASP A 109 -59.33 -1.02 11.37
N ALA A 110 -60.11 -1.72 12.20
CA ALA A 110 -59.95 -1.76 13.65
C ALA A 110 -58.61 -2.39 14.07
N MET A 111 -58.18 -3.47 13.40
CA MET A 111 -56.83 -4.03 13.57
C MET A 111 -55.74 -3.14 12.99
N ALA A 112 -56.01 -2.44 11.88
CA ALA A 112 -55.05 -1.54 11.25
C ALA A 112 -54.76 -0.31 12.14
N TRP A 113 -55.77 0.27 12.78
CA TRP A 113 -55.66 1.44 13.65
C TRP A 113 -54.50 1.31 14.65
N GLN A 114 -54.34 0.18 15.34
CA GLN A 114 -53.24 0.00 16.31
C GLN A 114 -51.86 0.02 15.63
N ARG A 115 -51.74 -0.57 14.44
CA ARG A 115 -50.48 -0.61 13.67
C ARG A 115 -50.14 0.76 13.10
N ASP A 116 -51.13 1.46 12.57
CA ASP A 116 -50.93 2.74 11.90
C ASP A 116 -50.73 3.89 12.89
N ALA A 117 -51.39 3.84 14.06
CA ALA A 117 -51.08 4.71 15.20
C ALA A 117 -49.65 4.49 15.70
N ALA A 118 -49.20 3.23 15.86
CA ALA A 118 -47.81 2.92 16.22
C ALA A 118 -46.82 3.44 15.16
N LYS A 119 -47.11 3.23 13.87
CA LYS A 119 -46.31 3.71 12.73
C LYS A 119 -46.24 5.24 12.65
N ALA A 120 -47.28 5.94 13.07
CA ALA A 120 -47.31 7.40 13.20
C ALA A 120 -46.60 7.93 14.46
N GLY A 121 -46.08 7.06 15.33
CA GLY A 121 -45.41 7.45 16.57
C GLY A 121 -46.37 7.83 17.71
N ALA A 122 -47.64 7.41 17.64
CA ALA A 122 -48.63 7.67 18.69
C ALA A 122 -48.28 6.89 19.98
N PRO A 123 -48.32 7.52 21.17
CA PRO A 123 -47.96 6.88 22.44
C PRO A 123 -49.07 5.96 22.95
N LEU A 124 -49.26 4.79 22.32
CA LEU A 124 -50.30 3.79 22.60
C LEU A 124 -50.34 3.22 24.04
N SER A 125 -49.35 3.53 24.88
CA SER A 125 -49.29 3.19 26.30
C SER A 125 -49.73 4.33 27.24
N ARG A 126 -50.09 5.50 26.70
CA ARG A 126 -50.66 6.63 27.44
C ARG A 126 -52.15 6.75 27.16
N GLU A 127 -52.89 7.30 28.12
CA GLU A 127 -54.28 7.68 27.89
C GLU A 127 -54.37 8.91 26.97
N PRO A 128 -55.44 9.03 26.15
CA PRO A 128 -56.60 8.13 26.03
C PRO A 128 -56.38 6.91 25.12
N LEU A 129 -55.20 6.76 24.49
CA LEU A 129 -54.95 5.72 23.49
C LEU A 129 -54.96 4.30 24.08
N ALA A 130 -54.50 4.12 25.32
CA ALA A 130 -54.45 2.81 25.97
C ALA A 130 -55.86 2.23 26.21
N SER A 131 -56.79 3.01 26.76
CA SER A 131 -58.19 2.59 26.94
C SER A 131 -58.99 2.48 25.64
N LEU A 132 -58.65 3.25 24.60
CA LEU A 132 -59.25 3.09 23.27
C LEU A 132 -58.77 1.82 22.57
N LYS A 133 -57.50 1.43 22.76
CA LYS A 133 -56.93 0.17 22.27
C LYS A 133 -57.61 -1.05 22.88
N SER A 134 -57.85 -1.08 24.20
CA SER A 134 -58.54 -2.22 24.84
C SER A 134 -59.98 -2.36 24.33
N ARG A 135 -60.74 -1.26 24.26
CA ARG A 135 -62.11 -1.23 23.72
C ARG A 135 -62.20 -1.74 22.27
N LEU A 136 -61.24 -1.40 21.42
CA LEU A 136 -61.16 -1.93 20.05
C LEU A 136 -60.89 -3.44 20.04
N ALA A 137 -59.92 -3.91 20.85
CA ALA A 137 -59.59 -5.34 20.94
C ALA A 137 -60.73 -6.20 21.52
N GLU A 138 -61.45 -5.69 22.51
CA GLU A 138 -62.64 -6.34 23.09
C GLU A 138 -63.78 -6.47 22.06
N ARG A 139 -64.04 -5.41 21.28
CA ARG A 139 -65.07 -5.46 20.22
C ARG A 139 -64.69 -6.38 19.06
N ILE A 140 -63.42 -6.42 18.67
CA ILE A 140 -62.91 -7.40 17.68
C ILE A 140 -63.15 -8.82 18.20
N ARG A 141 -62.71 -9.13 19.43
CA ARG A 141 -62.90 -10.45 20.04
C ARG A 141 -64.37 -10.84 20.11
N GLY A 142 -65.27 -9.95 20.52
CA GLY A 142 -66.70 -10.22 20.55
C GLY A 142 -67.29 -10.63 19.18
N ILE A 143 -66.81 -10.02 18.09
CA ILE A 143 -67.19 -10.39 16.71
C ILE A 143 -66.60 -11.74 16.31
N GLU A 144 -65.35 -12.03 16.69
CA GLU A 144 -64.71 -13.33 16.44
C GLU A 144 -65.41 -14.46 17.23
N ASP A 145 -65.72 -14.24 18.50
CA ASP A 145 -66.45 -15.18 19.36
C ASP A 145 -67.88 -15.44 18.84
N LEU A 146 -68.51 -14.47 18.18
CA LEU A 146 -69.78 -14.69 17.46
C LEU A 146 -69.59 -15.57 16.23
N GLN A 147 -68.56 -15.34 15.41
CA GLN A 147 -68.28 -16.14 14.22
C GLN A 147 -68.03 -17.62 14.59
N HIS A 148 -67.26 -17.88 15.64
CA HIS A 148 -67.06 -19.23 16.18
C HIS A 148 -68.39 -19.83 16.69
N ARG A 149 -69.19 -19.07 17.45
CA ARG A 149 -70.51 -19.55 17.92
C ARG A 149 -71.48 -19.87 16.78
N VAL A 150 -71.48 -19.10 15.68
CA VAL A 150 -72.27 -19.42 14.48
C VAL A 150 -71.82 -20.72 13.83
N GLN A 151 -70.50 -20.97 13.73
CA GLN A 151 -69.99 -22.22 13.20
C GLN A 151 -70.39 -23.42 14.07
N VAL A 152 -70.24 -23.31 15.40
CA VAL A 152 -70.67 -24.36 16.35
C VAL A 152 -72.17 -24.64 16.22
N GLN A 153 -73.01 -23.60 16.12
CA GLN A 153 -74.46 -23.81 15.94
C GLN A 153 -74.79 -24.45 14.59
N ARG A 154 -74.09 -24.10 13.50
CA ARG A 154 -74.24 -24.77 12.20
C ARG A 154 -73.86 -26.26 12.27
N GLU A 155 -72.79 -26.60 12.99
CA GLU A 155 -72.36 -27.99 13.18
C GLU A 155 -73.37 -28.76 14.06
N ALA A 156 -73.89 -28.15 15.12
CA ALA A 156 -74.98 -28.73 15.92
C ALA A 156 -76.26 -28.98 15.10
N ALA A 157 -76.63 -28.08 14.19
CA ALA A 157 -77.77 -28.27 13.29
C ALA A 157 -77.61 -29.49 12.37
N VAL A 158 -76.41 -29.70 11.84
CA VAL A 158 -76.08 -30.86 11.01
C VAL A 158 -76.15 -32.15 11.83
N LEU A 159 -75.65 -32.15 13.07
CA LEU A 159 -75.74 -33.31 13.96
C LEU A 159 -77.19 -33.63 14.36
N LEU A 160 -78.05 -32.62 14.58
CA LEU A 160 -79.49 -32.83 14.82
C LEU A 160 -80.20 -33.39 13.57
N ALA A 161 -79.91 -32.87 12.38
CA ALA A 161 -80.45 -33.38 11.13
C ALA A 161 -80.00 -34.84 10.87
N GLN A 162 -78.72 -35.16 11.06
CA GLN A 162 -78.19 -36.52 10.96
C GLN A 162 -78.81 -37.47 12.00
N ARG A 163 -79.06 -37.01 13.22
CA ARG A 163 -79.77 -37.80 14.24
C ARG A 163 -81.21 -38.12 13.80
N ILE A 164 -81.90 -37.18 13.15
CA ILE A 164 -83.23 -37.40 12.57
C ILE A 164 -83.15 -38.41 11.39
N GLU A 165 -82.20 -38.23 10.47
CA GLU A 165 -81.97 -39.15 9.34
C GLU A 165 -81.70 -40.60 9.82
N VAL A 166 -80.89 -40.78 10.85
CA VAL A 166 -80.57 -42.09 11.47
C VAL A 166 -81.79 -42.72 12.19
N LEU A 167 -82.82 -41.96 12.56
CA LEU A 167 -84.08 -42.56 13.04
C LEU A 167 -84.93 -43.13 11.90
N SER A 168 -84.80 -42.62 10.67
CA SER A 168 -85.55 -43.14 9.51
C SER A 168 -85.12 -44.55 9.07
N THR A 169 -83.96 -45.03 9.53
CA THR A 169 -83.44 -46.39 9.29
C THR A 169 -83.68 -47.35 10.46
N LYS A 170 -84.31 -46.88 11.55
CA LYS A 170 -84.72 -47.69 12.72
C LYS A 170 -86.23 -47.97 12.68
N SER A 171 -86.72 -48.77 13.62
CA SER A 171 -88.16 -48.99 13.75
C SER A 171 -88.89 -47.68 14.04
N TRP A 172 -90.15 -47.57 13.62
CA TRP A 172 -90.94 -46.37 13.89
C TRP A 172 -91.18 -46.16 15.40
N ARG A 173 -91.09 -47.23 16.21
CA ARG A 173 -91.20 -47.17 17.68
C ARG A 173 -89.92 -46.63 18.34
N ASP A 174 -88.74 -46.98 17.83
CA ASP A 174 -87.48 -46.35 18.26
C ASP A 174 -87.46 -44.85 17.90
N ALA A 175 -87.97 -44.51 16.72
CA ALA A 175 -88.14 -43.14 16.28
C ALA A 175 -89.13 -42.36 17.16
N GLN A 176 -90.24 -42.99 17.57
CA GLN A 176 -91.22 -42.42 18.51
C GLN A 176 -90.58 -42.16 19.88
N ALA A 177 -89.87 -43.13 20.46
CA ALA A 177 -89.22 -42.99 21.76
C ALA A 177 -88.12 -41.90 21.77
N ALA A 178 -87.45 -41.67 20.64
CA ALA A 178 -86.46 -40.61 20.49
C ALA A 178 -87.04 -39.23 20.15
N ALA A 179 -88.32 -39.14 19.76
CA ALA A 179 -88.94 -37.92 19.26
C ALA A 179 -89.17 -36.86 20.34
N ASP A 180 -89.45 -37.25 21.58
CA ASP A 180 -89.74 -36.32 22.67
C ASP A 180 -88.51 -35.50 23.07
N ALA A 181 -87.32 -36.12 23.07
CA ALA A 181 -86.07 -35.41 23.26
C ALA A 181 -85.80 -34.43 22.10
N LEU A 182 -85.93 -34.88 20.85
CA LEU A 182 -85.76 -34.00 19.68
C LEU A 182 -86.75 -32.82 19.64
N ARG A 183 -87.95 -32.99 20.20
CA ARG A 183 -88.96 -31.93 20.35
C ARG A 183 -88.58 -30.85 21.36
N ALA A 184 -87.63 -31.12 22.26
CA ALA A 184 -86.95 -30.10 23.06
C ALA A 184 -85.68 -29.56 22.35
N ASP A 185 -84.83 -30.47 21.86
CA ASP A 185 -83.52 -30.15 21.27
C ASP A 185 -83.62 -29.16 20.09
N VAL A 186 -84.59 -29.35 19.18
CA VAL A 186 -84.71 -28.53 17.96
C VAL A 186 -85.19 -27.10 18.25
N PRO A 187 -86.28 -26.87 19.03
CA PRO A 187 -86.65 -25.52 19.44
C PRO A 187 -85.60 -24.81 20.30
N GLU A 188 -84.86 -25.52 21.16
CA GLU A 188 -83.78 -24.91 21.94
C GLU A 188 -82.65 -24.44 21.02
N TRP A 189 -82.21 -25.27 20.08
CA TRP A 189 -81.23 -24.89 19.06
C TRP A 189 -81.69 -23.65 18.26
N GLN A 190 -82.97 -23.58 17.88
CA GLN A 190 -83.53 -22.42 17.17
C GLN A 190 -83.49 -21.14 18.02
N ALA A 191 -83.79 -21.23 19.32
CA ALA A 191 -83.68 -20.10 20.24
C ALA A 191 -82.22 -19.64 20.40
N GLN A 192 -81.27 -20.57 20.54
CA GLN A 192 -79.84 -20.26 20.61
C GLN A 192 -79.34 -19.60 19.31
N ALA A 193 -79.73 -20.12 18.13
CA ALA A 193 -79.41 -19.52 16.83
C ALA A 193 -80.02 -18.12 16.66
N GLN A 194 -81.26 -17.92 17.11
CA GLN A 194 -81.94 -16.62 17.04
C GLN A 194 -81.35 -15.58 18.00
N ALA A 195 -80.79 -16.00 19.15
CA ALA A 195 -80.08 -15.14 20.08
C ALA A 195 -78.76 -14.59 19.49
N LEU A 196 -78.03 -15.37 18.68
CA LEU A 196 -76.81 -14.88 17.99
C LEU A 196 -77.12 -13.73 17.02
N VAL A 197 -78.27 -13.79 16.34
CA VAL A 197 -78.74 -12.74 15.41
C VAL A 197 -79.13 -11.44 16.14
N GLN A 198 -79.38 -11.50 17.45
CA GLN A 198 -79.75 -10.35 18.29
C GLN A 198 -78.55 -9.67 18.98
N ASP A 199 -77.33 -10.20 18.84
CA ASP A 199 -76.13 -9.56 19.43
C ASP A 199 -75.85 -8.21 18.75
N PRO A 200 -75.57 -7.12 19.51
CA PRO A 200 -75.24 -5.80 18.94
C PRO A 200 -74.09 -5.80 17.92
N ASN A 201 -73.21 -6.81 17.96
CA ASN A 201 -72.09 -6.94 17.02
C ASN A 201 -72.45 -7.71 15.74
N TRP A 202 -73.63 -8.33 15.65
CA TRP A 202 -74.10 -9.10 14.48
C TRP A 202 -73.94 -8.36 13.14
N PRO A 203 -74.22 -7.04 13.00
CA PRO A 203 -73.99 -6.33 11.75
C PRO A 203 -72.52 -6.30 11.29
N SER A 204 -71.57 -6.54 12.19
CA SER A 204 -70.12 -6.52 11.95
C SER A 204 -69.52 -7.90 11.67
N VAL A 205 -70.33 -8.96 11.74
CA VAL A 205 -69.94 -10.33 11.34
C VAL A 205 -69.68 -10.39 9.82
N ASP A 206 -68.75 -11.26 9.41
CA ASP A 206 -68.47 -11.54 7.99
C ASP A 206 -69.76 -12.02 7.27
N ALA A 207 -70.07 -11.39 6.14
CA ALA A 207 -71.30 -11.58 5.37
C ALA A 207 -71.53 -13.03 4.90
N ARG A 208 -70.53 -13.92 4.95
CA ARG A 208 -70.72 -15.36 4.70
C ARG A 208 -71.54 -16.07 5.78
N PHE A 209 -71.49 -15.61 7.04
CA PHE A 209 -72.05 -16.35 8.17
C PHE A 209 -73.58 -16.24 8.31
N PRO A 210 -74.23 -15.07 8.15
CA PRO A 210 -75.69 -14.96 8.22
C PRO A 210 -76.45 -15.91 7.27
N PRO A 211 -76.15 -15.99 5.95
CA PRO A 211 -76.86 -16.91 5.06
C PRO A 211 -76.55 -18.38 5.34
N LEU A 212 -75.39 -18.70 5.93
CA LEU A 212 -75.08 -20.07 6.37
C LEU A 212 -75.90 -20.48 7.59
N LEU A 213 -76.10 -19.57 8.56
CA LEU A 213 -76.94 -19.83 9.74
C LEU A 213 -78.42 -19.97 9.33
N GLU A 214 -78.91 -19.06 8.50
CA GLU A 214 -80.27 -19.12 7.94
C GLU A 214 -80.51 -20.41 7.15
N ALA A 215 -79.55 -20.82 6.30
CA ALA A 215 -79.63 -22.09 5.58
C ALA A 215 -79.71 -23.29 6.54
N SER A 216 -78.87 -23.34 7.58
CA SER A 216 -78.93 -24.42 8.57
C SER A 216 -80.24 -24.45 9.37
N ARG A 217 -80.81 -23.28 9.72
CA ARG A 217 -82.12 -23.18 10.38
C ARG A 217 -83.24 -23.69 9.48
N ASN A 218 -83.26 -23.24 8.24
CA ASN A 218 -84.29 -23.64 7.27
C ASN A 218 -84.19 -25.13 6.92
N GLN A 219 -82.97 -25.68 6.78
CA GLN A 219 -82.76 -27.11 6.54
C GLN A 219 -83.21 -27.95 7.74
N LEU A 220 -82.82 -27.60 8.97
CA LEU A 220 -83.22 -28.34 10.16
C LEU A 220 -84.73 -28.30 10.37
N GLN A 221 -85.38 -27.14 10.15
CA GLN A 221 -86.83 -27.01 10.22
C GLN A 221 -87.53 -27.94 9.22
N VAL A 222 -87.12 -27.95 7.95
CA VAL A 222 -87.73 -28.82 6.92
C VAL A 222 -87.55 -30.31 7.23
N VAL A 223 -86.36 -30.71 7.71
CA VAL A 223 -86.10 -32.09 8.14
C VAL A 223 -86.94 -32.47 9.37
N TRP A 224 -87.09 -31.56 10.32
CA TRP A 224 -87.89 -31.76 11.53
C TRP A 224 -89.39 -31.86 11.25
N ASP A 225 -89.95 -30.97 10.43
CA ASP A 225 -91.37 -30.98 10.05
C ASP A 225 -91.72 -32.25 9.25
N ALA A 226 -90.85 -32.65 8.32
CA ALA A 226 -91.00 -33.90 7.57
C ALA A 226 -90.97 -35.13 8.51
N PHE A 227 -90.07 -35.14 9.50
CA PHE A 227 -89.97 -36.21 10.50
C PHE A 227 -91.20 -36.27 11.41
N GLN A 228 -91.66 -35.14 11.98
CA GLN A 228 -92.87 -35.12 12.80
C GLN A 228 -94.10 -35.55 11.98
N SER A 229 -94.25 -35.06 10.74
CA SER A 229 -95.35 -35.46 9.86
C SER A 229 -95.35 -36.96 9.56
N ALA A 230 -94.19 -37.53 9.19
CA ALA A 230 -94.07 -38.96 8.90
C ALA A 230 -94.28 -39.83 10.15
N LEU A 231 -93.84 -39.37 11.32
CA LEU A 231 -94.01 -40.07 12.59
C LEU A 231 -95.47 -40.04 13.08
N THR A 232 -96.16 -38.89 13.00
CA THR A 232 -97.58 -38.79 13.31
C THR A 232 -98.41 -39.68 12.38
N GLN A 233 -98.04 -39.76 11.09
CA GLN A 233 -98.67 -40.67 10.15
C GLN A 233 -98.41 -42.15 10.49
N ALA A 234 -97.19 -42.51 10.92
CA ALA A 234 -96.85 -43.87 11.35
C ALA A 234 -97.65 -44.29 12.59
N VAL A 235 -97.76 -43.42 13.60
CA VAL A 235 -98.56 -43.68 14.82
C VAL A 235 -100.05 -43.83 14.49
N GLY A 236 -100.61 -42.95 13.64
CA GLY A 236 -101.98 -43.09 13.16
C GLY A 236 -102.22 -44.40 12.41
N ALA A 237 -101.24 -44.83 11.62
CA ALA A 237 -101.29 -46.08 10.84
C ALA A 237 -101.13 -47.38 11.66
N ASP A 238 -100.58 -47.32 12.88
CA ASP A 238 -100.63 -48.43 13.86
C ASP A 238 -102.02 -48.50 14.53
N THR A 239 -102.66 -47.36 14.78
CA THR A 239 -103.99 -47.30 15.42
C THR A 239 -105.17 -47.57 14.48
N ASP A 240 -105.06 -47.24 13.19
CA ASP A 240 -106.09 -47.47 12.17
C ASP A 240 -105.50 -48.21 10.96
N PRO A 241 -105.90 -49.46 10.69
CA PRO A 241 -105.49 -50.22 9.51
C PRO A 241 -105.88 -49.59 8.16
N ALA A 242 -106.85 -48.67 8.12
CA ALA A 242 -107.27 -47.96 6.91
C ALA A 242 -106.45 -46.69 6.62
N ALA A 243 -105.74 -46.14 7.61
CA ALA A 243 -104.94 -44.93 7.45
C ALA A 243 -103.75 -45.12 6.49
N PRO A 244 -103.34 -44.09 5.73
CA PRO A 244 -102.27 -44.20 4.73
C PRO A 244 -100.90 -44.42 5.36
N LEU A 245 -100.09 -45.32 4.79
CA LEU A 245 -98.74 -45.63 5.27
C LEU A 245 -97.78 -44.42 5.16
N PRO A 246 -96.82 -44.26 6.10
CA PRO A 246 -95.86 -43.16 6.10
C PRO A 246 -94.91 -43.18 4.89
N PRO A 247 -94.29 -42.05 4.51
CA PRO A 247 -93.37 -41.97 3.37
C PRO A 247 -91.99 -42.60 3.62
N VAL A 248 -91.68 -42.99 4.86
CA VAL A 248 -90.41 -43.65 5.22
C VAL A 248 -90.54 -45.16 4.95
N PRO A 249 -89.74 -45.76 4.03
CA PRO A 249 -89.95 -47.13 3.60
C PRO A 249 -89.89 -48.17 4.73
N VAL A 250 -88.91 -48.06 5.63
CA VAL A 250 -88.74 -49.00 6.77
C VAL A 250 -89.99 -49.04 7.63
N TRP A 251 -90.54 -47.87 7.99
CA TRP A 251 -91.74 -47.75 8.81
C TRP A 251 -93.00 -48.22 8.07
N ALA A 252 -93.09 -47.93 6.76
CA ALA A 252 -94.18 -48.41 5.91
C ALA A 252 -94.18 -49.94 5.79
N ASP A 253 -93.01 -50.56 5.70
CA ASP A 253 -92.84 -52.01 5.61
C ASP A 253 -93.15 -52.71 6.93
N GLU A 254 -92.71 -52.15 8.07
CA GLU A 254 -93.09 -52.62 9.42
C GLU A 254 -94.61 -52.58 9.63
N LEU A 255 -95.26 -51.47 9.28
CA LEU A 255 -96.71 -51.29 9.42
C LEU A 255 -97.50 -52.17 8.43
N ARG A 256 -97.01 -52.38 7.21
CA ARG A 256 -97.64 -53.28 6.23
C ARG A 256 -97.56 -54.75 6.69
N ALA A 257 -96.44 -55.15 7.28
CA ALA A 257 -96.28 -56.46 7.92
C ALA A 257 -97.21 -56.63 9.14
N ALA A 258 -97.34 -55.61 10.00
CA ALA A 258 -98.28 -55.63 11.13
C ALA A 258 -99.75 -55.74 10.67
N ARG A 259 -100.11 -55.15 9.53
CA ARG A 259 -101.43 -55.27 8.89
C ARG A 259 -101.64 -56.60 8.14
N GLY A 260 -100.64 -57.49 8.09
CA GLY A 260 -100.72 -58.78 7.39
C GLY A 260 -100.74 -58.67 5.86
N VAL A 261 -100.39 -57.52 5.30
CA VAL A 261 -100.40 -57.28 3.84
C VAL A 261 -98.99 -57.55 3.28
N PRO A 262 -98.85 -58.32 2.18
CA PRO A 262 -97.54 -58.60 1.58
C PRO A 262 -96.88 -57.32 1.03
N VAL A 263 -95.55 -57.30 1.02
CA VAL A 263 -94.75 -56.15 0.56
C VAL A 263 -94.90 -55.96 -0.96
N GLU A 264 -95.56 -54.88 -1.37
CA GLU A 264 -95.61 -54.49 -2.79
C GLU A 264 -94.27 -53.90 -3.24
N VAL A 265 -93.61 -54.60 -4.16
CA VAL A 265 -92.43 -54.08 -4.87
C VAL A 265 -92.89 -53.01 -5.87
N PRO A 266 -92.36 -51.77 -5.83
CA PRO A 266 -92.87 -50.68 -6.66
C PRO A 266 -92.61 -50.91 -8.15
N VAL A 267 -93.67 -51.21 -8.89
CA VAL A 267 -93.64 -51.45 -10.35
C VAL A 267 -93.33 -50.15 -11.08
N LYS A 268 -92.11 -50.03 -11.64
CA LYS A 268 -91.77 -48.93 -12.56
C LYS A 268 -92.63 -49.01 -13.83
N PRO A 269 -93.27 -47.92 -14.28
CA PRO A 269 -94.05 -47.92 -15.52
C PRO A 269 -93.14 -48.15 -16.73
N ALA A 270 -93.62 -48.95 -17.69
CA ALA A 270 -92.86 -49.31 -18.88
C ALA A 270 -92.64 -48.09 -19.79
N LYS A 271 -91.37 -47.86 -20.19
CA LYS A 271 -91.05 -46.85 -21.20
C LYS A 271 -91.54 -47.30 -22.59
N PRO A 272 -91.99 -46.37 -23.47
CA PRO A 272 -92.43 -46.71 -24.83
C PRO A 272 -91.28 -47.27 -25.68
N LYS A 273 -91.62 -48.15 -26.64
CA LYS A 273 -90.65 -48.70 -27.60
C LYS A 273 -90.16 -47.59 -28.54
N VAL A 274 -88.86 -47.32 -28.53
CA VAL A 274 -88.19 -46.43 -29.49
C VAL A 274 -87.57 -47.27 -30.61
N ASP A 275 -87.53 -46.72 -31.82
CA ASP A 275 -87.01 -47.35 -33.03
C ASP A 275 -85.52 -47.76 -32.87
N PRO A 276 -85.15 -49.03 -33.13
CA PRO A 276 -83.78 -49.52 -32.93
C PRO A 276 -82.75 -48.80 -33.82
N GLY A 277 -83.14 -48.32 -35.01
CA GLY A 277 -82.22 -47.61 -35.90
C GLY A 277 -81.81 -46.22 -35.39
N VAL A 278 -82.68 -45.58 -34.59
CA VAL A 278 -82.38 -44.34 -33.88
C VAL A 278 -81.51 -44.64 -32.65
N ARG A 279 -81.79 -45.75 -31.95
CA ARG A 279 -81.05 -46.17 -30.76
C ARG A 279 -79.57 -46.46 -31.06
N ALA A 280 -79.27 -47.17 -32.15
CA ALA A 280 -77.90 -47.49 -32.56
C ALA A 280 -77.08 -46.20 -32.79
N LYS A 281 -77.59 -45.26 -33.60
CA LYS A 281 -76.91 -43.98 -33.87
C LYS A 281 -76.66 -43.16 -32.60
N ALA A 282 -77.61 -43.18 -31.67
CA ALA A 282 -77.48 -42.52 -30.37
C ALA A 282 -76.41 -43.17 -29.47
N GLN A 283 -76.22 -44.49 -29.55
CA GLN A 283 -75.14 -45.19 -28.86
C GLN A 283 -73.78 -44.91 -29.51
N ASP A 284 -73.69 -44.92 -30.84
CA ASP A 284 -72.43 -44.77 -31.56
C ASP A 284 -71.84 -43.35 -31.45
N THR A 285 -72.69 -42.31 -31.49
CA THR A 285 -72.28 -40.92 -31.22
C THR A 285 -71.77 -40.71 -29.78
N VAL A 286 -72.38 -41.37 -28.79
CA VAL A 286 -71.88 -41.36 -27.41
C VAL A 286 -70.57 -42.14 -27.26
N ARG A 287 -70.41 -43.27 -27.97
CA ARG A 287 -69.15 -44.04 -28.02
C ARG A 287 -68.00 -43.25 -28.65
N GLU A 288 -68.24 -42.51 -29.73
CA GLU A 288 -67.20 -41.68 -30.37
C GLU A 288 -66.73 -40.56 -29.43
N ALA A 289 -67.67 -39.88 -28.77
CA ALA A 289 -67.35 -38.85 -27.76
C ALA A 289 -66.64 -39.44 -26.52
N LEU A 290 -67.01 -40.65 -26.11
CA LEU A 290 -66.39 -41.38 -25.00
C LEU A 290 -64.95 -41.79 -25.32
N ALA A 291 -64.72 -42.51 -26.43
CA ALA A 291 -63.39 -42.96 -26.85
C ALA A 291 -62.42 -41.77 -27.03
N ARG A 292 -62.93 -40.64 -27.53
CA ARG A 292 -62.15 -39.39 -27.63
C ARG A 292 -61.79 -38.81 -26.26
N LEU A 293 -62.69 -38.86 -25.28
CA LEU A 293 -62.37 -38.42 -23.92
C LEU A 293 -61.35 -39.35 -23.26
N GLU A 294 -61.53 -40.67 -23.37
CA GLU A 294 -60.62 -41.68 -22.83
C GLU A 294 -59.21 -41.53 -23.44
N GLN A 295 -59.12 -41.25 -24.75
CA GLN A 295 -57.84 -40.98 -25.42
C GLN A 295 -57.13 -39.73 -24.87
N GLU A 296 -57.82 -38.59 -24.72
CA GLU A 296 -57.21 -37.35 -24.22
C GLU A 296 -56.87 -37.43 -22.72
N VAL A 297 -57.63 -38.20 -21.94
CA VAL A 297 -57.33 -38.50 -20.52
C VAL A 297 -56.12 -39.43 -20.41
N ALA A 298 -56.04 -40.50 -21.20
CA ALA A 298 -54.90 -41.43 -21.22
C ALA A 298 -53.60 -40.77 -21.71
N GLN A 299 -53.69 -39.78 -22.61
CA GLN A 299 -52.55 -38.96 -23.04
C GLN A 299 -52.23 -37.81 -22.06
N GLY A 300 -53.03 -37.61 -21.00
CA GLY A 300 -52.80 -36.58 -19.99
C GLY A 300 -53.04 -35.14 -20.48
N HIS A 301 -53.71 -34.95 -21.61
CA HIS A 301 -53.92 -33.67 -22.27
C HIS A 301 -55.00 -32.82 -21.58
N GLY A 302 -54.71 -32.32 -20.37
CA GLY A 302 -55.67 -31.63 -19.49
C GLY A 302 -56.43 -30.42 -20.07
N LYS A 303 -56.02 -29.86 -21.21
CA LYS A 303 -56.78 -28.85 -21.97
C LYS A 303 -57.74 -29.45 -23.00
N ALA A 304 -57.33 -30.53 -23.68
CA ALA A 304 -58.14 -31.20 -24.70
C ALA A 304 -59.21 -32.10 -24.05
N SER A 305 -58.87 -32.77 -22.94
CA SER A 305 -59.80 -33.57 -22.14
C SER A 305 -60.99 -32.75 -21.64
N ALA A 306 -60.81 -31.48 -21.24
CA ALA A 306 -61.90 -30.59 -20.84
C ALA A 306 -62.89 -30.32 -22.00
N GLY A 307 -62.37 -30.13 -23.22
CA GLY A 307 -63.18 -29.98 -24.43
C GLY A 307 -63.91 -31.27 -24.81
N ALA A 308 -63.23 -32.42 -24.77
CA ALA A 308 -63.82 -33.73 -25.00
C ALA A 308 -64.88 -34.08 -23.94
N ALA A 309 -64.65 -33.73 -22.67
CA ALA A 309 -65.61 -33.93 -21.59
C ALA A 309 -66.87 -33.07 -21.79
N GLN A 310 -66.74 -31.85 -22.30
CA GLN A 310 -67.91 -31.05 -22.65
C GLN A 310 -68.66 -31.60 -23.87
N ALA A 311 -67.96 -32.13 -24.87
CA ALA A 311 -68.58 -32.82 -26.00
C ALA A 311 -69.37 -34.06 -25.56
N LEU A 312 -68.80 -34.89 -24.68
CA LEU A 312 -69.47 -36.06 -24.10
C LEU A 312 -70.68 -35.65 -23.23
N ARG A 313 -70.58 -34.60 -22.41
CA ARG A 313 -71.73 -34.05 -21.66
C ARG A 313 -72.85 -33.58 -22.57
N ASN A 314 -72.53 -32.98 -23.73
CA ASN A 314 -73.53 -32.58 -24.72
C ASN A 314 -74.19 -33.82 -25.38
N ALA A 315 -73.39 -34.82 -25.78
CA ALA A 315 -73.91 -36.08 -26.35
C ALA A 315 -74.82 -36.81 -25.35
N LEU A 316 -74.45 -36.90 -24.07
CA LEU A 316 -75.30 -37.47 -23.01
C LEU A 316 -76.58 -36.66 -22.79
N LYS A 317 -76.54 -35.32 -22.90
CA LYS A 317 -77.72 -34.46 -22.79
C LYS A 317 -78.73 -34.70 -23.91
N GLU A 318 -78.24 -34.99 -25.13
CA GLU A 318 -79.07 -35.19 -26.33
C GLU A 318 -79.51 -36.66 -26.51
N HIS A 319 -78.72 -37.62 -26.06
CA HIS A 319 -78.91 -39.05 -26.34
C HIS A 319 -79.03 -39.95 -25.10
N GLY A 320 -78.82 -39.43 -23.88
CA GLY A 320 -78.85 -40.19 -22.62
C GLY A 320 -80.16 -40.96 -22.36
N LYS A 321 -81.29 -40.50 -22.91
CA LYS A 321 -82.58 -41.21 -22.80
C LYS A 321 -82.67 -42.48 -23.67
N LEU A 322 -81.73 -42.68 -24.59
CA LEU A 322 -81.74 -43.74 -25.61
C LEU A 322 -80.62 -44.76 -25.45
N ILE A 323 -79.49 -44.41 -24.82
CA ILE A 323 -78.39 -45.34 -24.57
C ILE A 323 -78.79 -46.47 -23.59
N ASP A 324 -77.86 -47.39 -23.35
CA ASP A 324 -77.97 -48.44 -22.35
C ASP A 324 -77.16 -48.09 -21.09
N GLY A 325 -77.53 -48.68 -19.95
CA GLY A 325 -76.93 -48.34 -18.66
C GLY A 325 -75.45 -48.72 -18.52
N ALA A 326 -74.91 -49.62 -19.36
CA ALA A 326 -73.48 -49.93 -19.34
C ALA A 326 -72.68 -48.80 -19.99
N LEU A 327 -73.12 -48.32 -21.17
CA LEU A 327 -72.52 -47.16 -21.84
C LEU A 327 -72.71 -45.86 -21.03
N GLU A 328 -73.86 -45.68 -20.38
CA GLU A 328 -74.14 -44.55 -19.47
C GLU A 328 -73.16 -44.53 -18.29
N ASN A 329 -72.97 -45.67 -17.62
CA ASN A 329 -72.01 -45.82 -16.52
C ASN A 329 -70.55 -45.58 -16.96
N GLN A 330 -70.15 -46.10 -18.12
CA GLN A 330 -68.81 -45.85 -18.69
C GLN A 330 -68.58 -44.37 -18.98
N ALA A 331 -69.56 -43.70 -19.59
CA ALA A 331 -69.47 -42.26 -19.86
C ALA A 331 -69.40 -41.43 -18.57
N HIS A 332 -70.13 -41.81 -17.51
CA HIS A 332 -70.00 -41.16 -16.20
C HIS A 332 -68.63 -41.42 -15.55
N ALA A 333 -68.06 -42.62 -15.66
CA ALA A 333 -66.72 -42.93 -15.15
C ALA A 333 -65.62 -42.12 -15.87
N ALA A 334 -65.67 -42.03 -17.20
CA ALA A 334 -64.73 -41.21 -17.97
C ALA A 334 -64.86 -39.70 -17.65
N LEU A 335 -66.08 -39.21 -17.43
CA LEU A 335 -66.31 -37.82 -16.99
C LEU A 335 -65.82 -37.56 -15.56
N ALA A 336 -65.84 -38.55 -14.66
CA ALA A 336 -65.25 -38.44 -13.33
C ALA A 336 -63.72 -38.38 -13.41
N ALA A 337 -63.07 -39.31 -14.12
CA ALA A 337 -61.61 -39.32 -14.32
C ALA A 337 -61.10 -38.02 -15.00
N ALA A 338 -61.84 -37.49 -15.97
CA ALA A 338 -61.54 -36.19 -16.57
C ALA A 338 -61.68 -35.03 -15.57
N GLY A 339 -62.71 -35.06 -14.71
CA GLY A 339 -62.92 -34.07 -13.65
C GLY A 339 -61.83 -34.11 -12.57
N GLU A 340 -61.37 -35.29 -12.19
CA GLU A 340 -60.22 -35.47 -11.28
C GLU A 340 -58.94 -34.92 -11.89
N MET A 341 -58.67 -35.19 -13.18
CA MET A 341 -57.52 -34.63 -13.90
C MET A 341 -57.60 -33.10 -14.01
N GLU A 342 -58.77 -32.52 -14.28
CA GLU A 342 -58.97 -31.06 -14.19
C GLU A 342 -58.71 -30.53 -12.77
N GLY A 343 -59.16 -31.25 -11.73
CA GLY A 343 -58.91 -30.93 -10.33
C GLY A 343 -57.42 -30.89 -9.97
N TRP A 344 -56.67 -31.93 -10.36
CA TRP A 344 -55.22 -32.02 -10.18
C TRP A 344 -54.47 -30.92 -10.94
N GLN A 345 -54.88 -30.58 -12.17
CA GLN A 345 -54.25 -29.49 -12.94
C GLN A 345 -54.53 -28.12 -12.31
N ARG A 346 -55.76 -27.87 -11.82
CA ARG A 346 -56.10 -26.63 -11.09
C ARG A 346 -55.32 -26.52 -9.78
N TRP A 347 -55.26 -27.60 -9.00
CA TRP A 347 -54.47 -27.67 -7.76
C TRP A 347 -52.98 -27.42 -8.04
N ARG A 348 -52.40 -28.06 -9.06
CA ARG A 348 -51.00 -27.86 -9.45
C ARG A 348 -50.72 -26.43 -9.92
N ALA A 349 -51.62 -25.82 -10.69
CA ALA A 349 -51.52 -24.41 -11.08
C ALA A 349 -51.57 -23.48 -9.86
N ASP A 350 -52.43 -23.77 -8.88
CA ASP A 350 -52.50 -22.99 -7.64
C ASP A 350 -51.31 -23.21 -6.69
N GLN A 351 -50.68 -24.41 -6.68
CA GLN A 351 -49.38 -24.62 -6.02
C GLN A 351 -48.28 -23.76 -6.68
N LEU A 352 -48.21 -23.73 -8.02
CA LEU A 352 -47.25 -22.89 -8.74
C LEU A 352 -47.52 -21.39 -8.53
N ARG A 353 -48.79 -20.97 -8.43
CA ARG A 353 -49.17 -19.59 -8.06
C ARG A 353 -48.79 -19.27 -6.61
N LEU A 354 -48.98 -20.19 -5.67
CA LEU A 354 -48.54 -20.06 -4.28
C LEU A 354 -47.01 -19.93 -4.17
N GLU A 355 -46.25 -20.73 -4.93
CA GLU A 355 -44.80 -20.57 -5.06
C GLU A 355 -44.42 -19.19 -5.60
N LEU A 356 -45.11 -18.69 -6.64
CA LEU A 356 -44.82 -17.38 -7.23
C LEU A 356 -45.19 -16.22 -6.28
N VAL A 357 -46.28 -16.35 -5.52
CA VAL A 357 -46.62 -15.44 -4.40
C VAL A 357 -45.50 -15.46 -3.36
N ALA A 358 -45.07 -16.63 -2.89
CA ALA A 358 -44.00 -16.74 -1.89
C ALA A 358 -42.65 -16.20 -2.40
N LYS A 359 -42.34 -16.38 -3.69
CA LYS A 359 -41.14 -15.81 -4.34
C LYS A 359 -41.23 -14.28 -4.50
N ALA A 360 -42.43 -13.73 -4.73
CA ALA A 360 -42.66 -12.28 -4.80
C ALA A 360 -42.64 -11.62 -3.41
N GLU A 361 -43.30 -12.22 -2.41
CA GLU A 361 -43.25 -11.80 -1.01
C GLU A 361 -41.80 -11.89 -0.47
N GLY A 362 -41.07 -12.96 -0.82
CA GLY A 362 -39.66 -13.19 -0.49
C GLY A 362 -38.63 -12.33 -1.25
N LEU A 363 -39.06 -11.37 -2.08
CA LEU A 363 -38.20 -10.29 -2.57
C LEU A 363 -37.84 -9.28 -1.46
N PHE A 364 -38.61 -9.27 -0.37
CA PHE A 364 -38.35 -8.49 0.83
C PHE A 364 -37.93 -9.40 1.98
N GLU A 365 -36.93 -8.98 2.74
CA GLU A 365 -36.56 -9.67 3.97
C GLU A 365 -37.45 -9.17 5.11
N THR A 366 -38.22 -10.08 5.69
CA THR A 366 -38.88 -9.88 6.98
C THR A 366 -37.80 -9.84 8.06
N VAL A 367 -37.34 -8.63 8.42
CA VAL A 367 -36.38 -8.43 9.50
C VAL A 367 -37.06 -8.71 10.84
N SER A 368 -37.14 -9.99 11.20
CA SER A 368 -37.44 -10.42 12.57
C SER A 368 -36.27 -10.01 13.44
N GLN A 369 -36.46 -9.00 14.28
CA GLN A 369 -35.43 -8.60 15.24
C GLN A 369 -35.18 -9.74 16.23
N ALA A 370 -33.92 -9.89 16.65
CA ALA A 370 -33.50 -10.89 17.64
C ALA A 370 -34.18 -10.63 19.00
N PRO A 371 -34.33 -11.65 19.87
CA PRO A 371 -35.02 -11.49 21.15
C PRO A 371 -34.35 -10.41 22.02
N PRO A 372 -35.13 -9.68 22.84
CA PRO A 372 -34.58 -8.65 23.71
C PRO A 372 -33.65 -9.27 24.75
N ALA A 373 -32.50 -8.63 24.98
CA ALA A 373 -31.73 -8.85 26.19
C ALA A 373 -32.51 -8.30 27.39
N GLU A 374 -32.48 -9.00 28.52
CA GLU A 374 -33.23 -8.60 29.72
C GLU A 374 -32.67 -7.30 30.33
N GLY A 375 -33.57 -6.37 30.68
CA GLY A 375 -33.23 -5.10 31.35
C GLY A 375 -33.11 -3.88 30.43
N GLY A 376 -34.25 -3.30 30.02
CA GLY A 376 -34.26 -2.10 29.17
C GLY A 376 -35.65 -1.60 28.79
N GLU A 377 -36.48 -1.22 29.76
CA GLU A 377 -37.84 -0.72 29.50
C GLU A 377 -37.83 0.67 28.84
N GLY A 378 -38.69 0.88 27.83
CA GLY A 378 -39.07 2.23 27.37
C GLY A 378 -38.65 2.67 25.96
N GLN A 379 -38.04 1.82 25.13
CA GLN A 379 -37.82 2.13 23.71
C GLN A 379 -38.59 1.18 22.79
N ALA A 380 -39.48 1.75 21.97
CA ALA A 380 -40.24 1.00 20.99
C ALA A 380 -39.34 0.60 19.81
N ALA A 381 -39.30 -0.69 19.49
CA ALA A 381 -38.67 -1.16 18.26
C ALA A 381 -39.37 -0.54 17.04
N PRO A 382 -38.63 -0.10 16.01
CA PRO A 382 -39.24 0.32 14.75
C PRO A 382 -39.99 -0.85 14.12
N ALA A 383 -41.06 -0.56 13.37
CA ALA A 383 -41.75 -1.55 12.56
C ALA A 383 -40.74 -2.30 11.67
N PRO A 384 -40.92 -3.61 11.43
CA PRO A 384 -39.95 -4.39 10.66
C PRO A 384 -39.84 -3.82 9.24
N GLU A 385 -38.74 -3.11 8.98
CA GLU A 385 -38.45 -2.57 7.66
C GLU A 385 -38.35 -3.75 6.69
N ARG A 386 -39.34 -3.86 5.78
CA ARG A 386 -39.30 -4.79 4.65
C ARG A 386 -38.15 -4.37 3.74
N LYS A 387 -36.96 -4.84 4.06
CA LYS A 387 -35.73 -4.47 3.37
C LYS A 387 -35.71 -5.18 2.03
N PRO A 388 -35.54 -4.48 0.89
CA PRO A 388 -35.44 -5.13 -0.40
C PRO A 388 -34.20 -6.01 -0.40
N ARG A 389 -34.39 -7.30 -0.66
CA ARG A 389 -33.35 -8.34 -0.58
C ARG A 389 -32.27 -8.20 -1.65
N TYR A 390 -32.60 -7.48 -2.72
CA TYR A 390 -31.76 -7.30 -3.89
C TYR A 390 -31.68 -5.81 -4.28
N GLY A 391 -30.51 -5.36 -4.73
CA GLY A 391 -30.35 -4.03 -5.32
C GLY A 391 -31.22 -3.87 -6.57
N GLY A 392 -31.65 -2.64 -6.86
CA GLY A 392 -32.74 -2.33 -7.79
C GLY A 392 -32.64 -3.00 -9.17
N ARG A 393 -31.44 -3.12 -9.77
CA ARG A 393 -31.26 -3.86 -11.03
C ARG A 393 -31.69 -5.34 -10.91
N LYS A 394 -31.20 -6.05 -9.90
CA LYS A 394 -31.56 -7.46 -9.68
C LYS A 394 -33.03 -7.60 -9.28
N MET A 395 -33.57 -6.63 -8.54
CA MET A 395 -35.02 -6.55 -8.23
C MET A 395 -35.86 -6.42 -9.51
N GLN A 396 -35.45 -5.56 -10.46
CA GLN A 396 -36.08 -5.40 -11.78
C GLN A 396 -36.02 -6.67 -12.63
N GLU A 397 -34.86 -7.34 -12.65
CA GLU A 397 -34.67 -8.61 -13.36
C GLU A 397 -35.55 -9.73 -12.76
N GLN A 398 -35.65 -9.83 -11.42
CA GLN A 398 -36.55 -10.77 -10.74
C GLN A 398 -38.04 -10.44 -11.00
N LEU A 399 -38.45 -9.18 -10.93
CA LEU A 399 -39.83 -8.77 -11.26
C LEU A 399 -40.23 -9.15 -12.68
N ARG A 400 -39.34 -8.98 -13.66
CA ARG A 400 -39.60 -9.39 -15.05
C ARG A 400 -39.74 -10.91 -15.17
N GLN A 401 -38.92 -11.67 -14.46
CA GLN A 401 -39.00 -13.14 -14.44
C GLN A 401 -40.29 -13.62 -13.78
N LEU A 402 -40.66 -13.08 -12.62
CA LEU A 402 -41.88 -13.44 -11.89
C LEU A 402 -43.15 -13.12 -12.70
N ARG A 403 -43.25 -11.93 -13.32
CA ARG A 403 -44.43 -11.56 -14.12
C ARG A 403 -44.58 -12.44 -15.37
N GLU A 404 -43.49 -12.84 -16.02
CA GLU A 404 -43.53 -13.76 -17.16
C GLU A 404 -43.82 -15.22 -16.72
N GLN A 405 -43.27 -15.68 -15.59
CA GLN A 405 -43.61 -16.99 -15.01
C GLN A 405 -45.09 -17.07 -14.60
N TRP A 406 -45.65 -16.02 -13.99
CA TRP A 406 -47.08 -15.94 -13.68
C TRP A 406 -47.91 -16.07 -14.95
N LYS A 407 -47.61 -15.27 -15.97
CA LYS A 407 -48.26 -15.32 -17.28
C LYS A 407 -48.16 -16.70 -17.96
N GLN A 408 -47.11 -17.48 -17.71
CA GLN A 408 -46.99 -18.86 -18.22
C GLN A 408 -47.86 -19.85 -17.44
N VAL A 409 -47.96 -19.72 -16.12
CA VAL A 409 -48.88 -20.55 -15.29
C VAL A 409 -50.34 -20.21 -15.57
N ASP A 410 -50.66 -18.93 -15.77
CA ASP A 410 -52.04 -18.45 -15.99
C ASP A 410 -52.58 -18.77 -17.39
N GLN A 411 -51.70 -19.05 -18.36
CA GLN A 411 -52.05 -19.44 -19.74
C GLN A 411 -52.78 -20.79 -19.88
N GLY A 412 -53.15 -21.47 -18.79
CA GLY A 412 -53.80 -22.79 -18.86
C GLY A 412 -54.65 -23.24 -17.68
N GLY A 413 -54.89 -22.41 -16.66
CA GLY A 413 -55.71 -22.77 -15.49
C GLY A 413 -56.81 -21.74 -15.24
N ALA A 414 -57.88 -22.15 -14.54
CA ALA A 414 -58.90 -21.20 -14.07
C ALA A 414 -58.25 -20.11 -13.19
N PRO A 415 -58.63 -18.82 -13.30
CA PRO A 415 -57.93 -17.73 -12.63
C PRO A 415 -58.21 -17.69 -11.13
N ASN A 416 -57.16 -17.75 -10.31
CA ASN A 416 -57.27 -17.58 -8.85
C ASN A 416 -57.02 -16.10 -8.49
N HIS A 417 -58.09 -15.30 -8.47
CA HIS A 417 -58.02 -13.87 -8.20
C HIS A 417 -57.46 -13.49 -6.81
N ALA A 418 -57.56 -14.39 -5.82
CA ALA A 418 -57.00 -14.13 -4.48
C ALA A 418 -55.48 -14.23 -4.47
N LEU A 419 -54.91 -15.27 -5.11
CA LEU A 419 -53.47 -15.41 -5.29
C LEU A 419 -52.91 -14.31 -6.21
N TRP A 420 -53.64 -13.97 -7.29
CA TRP A 420 -53.23 -12.88 -8.18
C TRP A 420 -53.12 -11.53 -7.46
N LYS A 421 -54.09 -11.17 -6.61
CA LYS A 421 -54.04 -9.92 -5.83
C LYS A 421 -52.80 -9.85 -4.93
N ARG A 422 -52.49 -10.92 -4.18
CA ARG A 422 -51.27 -10.99 -3.34
C ARG A 422 -49.99 -10.87 -4.18
N PHE A 423 -49.94 -11.55 -5.32
CA PHE A 423 -48.80 -11.50 -6.23
C PHE A 423 -48.59 -10.10 -6.82
N ASP A 424 -49.65 -9.44 -7.27
CA ASP A 424 -49.57 -8.09 -7.85
C ASP A 424 -49.23 -7.04 -6.77
N GLU A 425 -49.81 -7.14 -5.57
CA GLU A 425 -49.47 -6.30 -4.42
C GLU A 425 -47.98 -6.38 -4.07
N ALA A 426 -47.44 -7.59 -3.88
CA ALA A 426 -46.00 -7.80 -3.64
C ALA A 426 -45.13 -7.30 -4.82
N CYS A 427 -45.57 -7.53 -6.06
CA CYS A 427 -44.88 -7.03 -7.26
C CYS A 427 -44.92 -5.49 -7.37
N ASN A 428 -45.94 -4.82 -6.83
CA ASN A 428 -46.08 -3.37 -6.85
C ASN A 428 -45.37 -2.69 -5.67
N GLU A 429 -45.25 -3.35 -4.50
CA GLU A 429 -44.29 -2.96 -3.46
C GLU A 429 -42.85 -3.01 -4.01
N ALA A 430 -42.49 -4.12 -4.65
CA ALA A 430 -41.17 -4.32 -5.26
C ALA A 430 -40.89 -3.34 -6.41
N TYR A 431 -41.91 -2.96 -7.20
CA TYR A 431 -41.75 -1.99 -8.29
C TYR A 431 -41.33 -0.60 -7.78
N LYS A 432 -41.90 -0.12 -6.67
CA LYS A 432 -41.55 1.19 -6.07
C LYS A 432 -40.07 1.29 -5.69
N VAL A 433 -39.46 0.17 -5.28
CA VAL A 433 -38.01 0.09 -5.00
C VAL A 433 -37.19 0.21 -6.29
N VAL A 434 -37.66 -0.40 -7.38
CA VAL A 434 -37.03 -0.30 -8.71
C VAL A 434 -37.18 1.11 -9.29
N GLU A 435 -38.34 1.72 -9.15
CA GLU A 435 -38.64 3.09 -9.57
C GLU A 435 -37.71 4.10 -8.87
N ALA A 436 -37.66 4.08 -7.53
CA ALA A 436 -36.75 4.93 -6.75
C ALA A 436 -35.27 4.68 -7.08
N TRP A 437 -34.88 3.46 -7.42
CA TRP A 437 -33.53 3.14 -7.90
C TRP A 437 -33.26 3.67 -9.31
N LEU A 438 -34.22 3.57 -10.24
CA LEU A 438 -34.09 4.09 -11.60
C LEU A 438 -33.98 5.62 -11.62
N ASP A 439 -34.80 6.32 -10.83
CA ASP A 439 -34.69 7.78 -10.69
C ASP A 439 -33.37 8.17 -10.01
N LYS A 440 -32.90 7.43 -9.00
CA LYS A 440 -31.57 7.66 -8.41
C LYS A 440 -30.44 7.47 -9.44
N VAL A 441 -30.47 6.41 -10.25
CA VAL A 441 -29.46 6.19 -11.31
C VAL A 441 -29.51 7.30 -12.38
N LYS A 442 -30.73 7.78 -12.69
CA LYS A 442 -30.95 8.91 -13.61
C LYS A 442 -30.38 10.21 -13.04
N THR A 443 -30.63 10.56 -11.77
CA THR A 443 -30.03 11.74 -11.13
C THR A 443 -28.51 11.62 -11.02
N GLU A 444 -27.98 10.47 -10.58
CA GLU A 444 -26.53 10.22 -10.54
C GLU A 444 -25.89 10.39 -11.92
N SER A 445 -26.52 9.87 -12.99
CA SER A 445 -26.02 10.04 -14.36
C SER A 445 -26.06 11.51 -14.84
N ALA A 446 -27.09 12.27 -14.45
CA ALA A 446 -27.19 13.69 -14.77
C ALA A 446 -26.14 14.51 -14.02
N GLU A 447 -25.91 14.21 -12.73
CA GLU A 447 -24.84 14.79 -11.93
C GLU A 447 -23.45 14.46 -12.49
N HIS A 448 -23.17 13.21 -12.85
CA HIS A 448 -21.90 12.84 -13.47
C HIS A 448 -21.68 13.58 -14.81
N ARG A 449 -22.74 13.78 -15.60
CA ARG A 449 -22.65 14.55 -16.85
C ARG A 449 -22.38 16.03 -16.57
N ALA A 450 -23.07 16.63 -15.61
CA ALA A 450 -22.87 18.02 -15.20
C ALA A 450 -21.48 18.26 -14.61
N ARG A 451 -21.00 17.38 -13.71
CA ARG A 451 -19.64 17.42 -13.13
C ARG A 451 -18.57 17.31 -14.21
N ARG A 452 -18.76 16.45 -15.22
CA ARG A 452 -17.83 16.29 -16.36
C ARG A 452 -17.81 17.51 -17.29
N LEU A 453 -18.96 18.11 -17.58
CA LEU A 453 -19.04 19.36 -18.33
C LEU A 453 -18.38 20.53 -17.57
N ALA A 454 -18.70 20.71 -16.29
CA ALA A 454 -18.07 21.71 -15.44
C ALA A 454 -16.55 21.55 -15.37
N LEU A 455 -16.04 20.31 -15.31
CA LEU A 455 -14.59 20.04 -15.32
C LEU A 455 -13.93 20.36 -16.68
N ILE A 456 -14.64 20.16 -17.81
CA ILE A 456 -14.16 20.58 -19.13
C ILE A 456 -14.01 22.11 -19.19
N ASP A 457 -14.99 22.86 -18.69
CA ASP A 457 -14.96 24.32 -18.72
C ASP A 457 -14.03 24.93 -17.65
N GLU A 458 -13.84 24.24 -16.52
CA GLU A 458 -12.79 24.53 -15.53
C GLU A 458 -11.39 24.35 -16.14
N VAL A 459 -11.14 23.28 -16.91
CA VAL A 459 -9.86 23.09 -17.62
C VAL A 459 -9.63 24.16 -18.68
N LYS A 460 -10.66 24.50 -19.49
CA LYS A 460 -10.55 25.57 -20.50
C LYS A 460 -10.24 26.93 -19.87
N SER A 461 -10.95 27.30 -18.80
CA SER A 461 -10.72 28.57 -18.10
C SER A 461 -9.39 28.59 -17.35
N TRP A 462 -8.97 27.47 -16.75
CA TRP A 462 -7.64 27.33 -16.16
C TRP A 462 -6.52 27.49 -17.19
N ALA A 463 -6.62 26.85 -18.35
CA ALA A 463 -5.65 26.96 -19.44
C ALA A 463 -5.56 28.40 -19.98
N ALA A 464 -6.70 29.07 -20.17
CA ALA A 464 -6.73 30.48 -20.59
C ALA A 464 -6.11 31.43 -19.56
N ALA A 465 -6.26 31.14 -18.26
CA ALA A 465 -5.66 31.91 -17.18
C ALA A 465 -4.16 31.59 -16.93
N HIS A 466 -3.68 30.43 -17.35
CA HIS A 466 -2.31 29.96 -17.11
C HIS A 466 -1.58 29.58 -18.42
N PRO A 467 -1.32 30.54 -19.34
CA PRO A 467 -0.58 30.28 -20.58
C PRO A 467 0.90 29.88 -20.36
N ALA A 468 1.42 30.00 -19.13
CA ALA A 468 2.70 29.48 -18.70
C ALA A 468 2.69 29.20 -17.18
N ALA A 469 3.65 28.41 -16.68
CA ALA A 469 3.75 28.12 -15.24
C ALA A 469 4.11 29.37 -14.42
N PRO A 470 3.27 29.77 -13.42
CA PRO A 470 3.58 30.90 -12.54
C PRO A 470 4.91 30.69 -11.80
N GLY A 471 5.79 31.69 -11.85
CA GLY A 471 7.13 31.62 -11.27
C GLY A 471 8.06 30.55 -11.86
N GLY A 472 7.66 29.87 -12.94
CA GLY A 472 8.43 28.80 -13.58
C GLY A 472 8.30 27.42 -12.92
N ASP A 473 7.39 27.19 -11.96
CA ASP A 473 7.18 25.85 -11.37
C ASP A 473 6.36 24.95 -12.30
N TRP A 474 7.03 24.40 -13.31
CA TRP A 474 6.47 23.41 -14.23
C TRP A 474 6.10 22.08 -13.54
N LYS A 475 6.61 21.82 -12.33
CA LYS A 475 6.25 20.66 -11.51
C LYS A 475 4.94 20.87 -10.76
N ALA A 476 4.60 22.10 -10.34
CA ALA A 476 3.24 22.45 -9.93
C ALA A 476 2.26 22.41 -11.11
N PHE A 477 2.65 22.97 -12.26
CA PHE A 477 1.83 23.00 -13.47
C PHE A 477 1.43 21.57 -13.94
N SER A 478 2.40 20.66 -14.07
CA SER A 478 2.15 19.24 -14.37
C SER A 478 1.26 18.56 -13.33
N ARG A 479 1.46 18.83 -12.02
CA ARG A 479 0.60 18.28 -10.97
C ARG A 479 -0.86 18.77 -11.07
N ALA A 480 -1.10 20.03 -11.46
CA ALA A 480 -2.45 20.54 -11.66
C ALA A 480 -3.17 19.82 -12.82
N ILE A 481 -2.48 19.61 -13.94
CA ILE A 481 -3.01 18.85 -15.10
C ILE A 481 -3.39 17.42 -14.69
N HIS A 482 -2.50 16.70 -14.00
CA HIS A 482 -2.81 15.33 -13.53
C HIS A 482 -3.93 15.30 -12.46
N GLN A 483 -4.15 16.38 -11.71
CA GLN A 483 -5.31 16.50 -10.81
C GLN A 483 -6.62 16.64 -11.61
N PHE A 484 -6.64 17.42 -12.69
CA PHE A 484 -7.79 17.48 -13.60
C PHE A 484 -8.06 16.11 -14.24
N GLU A 485 -7.04 15.40 -14.71
CA GLU A 485 -7.20 14.04 -15.21
C GLU A 485 -7.78 13.07 -14.15
N ASN A 486 -7.27 13.09 -12.91
CA ASN A 486 -7.76 12.22 -11.85
C ASN A 486 -9.21 12.54 -11.51
N ARG A 487 -9.57 13.84 -11.41
CA ARG A 487 -10.96 14.27 -11.26
C ARG A 487 -11.84 13.81 -12.42
N TRP A 488 -11.33 13.77 -13.66
CA TRP A 488 -12.08 13.20 -14.80
C TRP A 488 -12.22 11.67 -14.73
N ARG A 489 -11.22 10.95 -14.21
CA ARG A 489 -11.32 9.51 -13.92
C ARG A 489 -12.36 9.26 -12.81
N GLU A 490 -12.38 10.11 -11.78
CA GLU A 490 -13.22 10.01 -10.58
C GLU A 490 -14.64 10.58 -10.72
N ALA A 491 -14.95 11.37 -11.77
CA ALA A 491 -16.24 12.04 -11.99
C ALA A 491 -17.45 11.13 -12.32
N GLY A 492 -17.42 9.87 -11.86
CA GLY A 492 -18.51 8.92 -11.96
C GLY A 492 -18.74 8.32 -13.35
N HIS A 493 -19.54 7.25 -13.40
CA HIS A 493 -19.87 6.53 -14.62
C HIS A 493 -21.01 7.21 -15.40
N LEU A 494 -20.97 7.09 -16.73
CA LEU A 494 -21.97 7.60 -17.67
C LEU A 494 -22.37 6.52 -18.66
N SER A 495 -23.55 6.69 -19.28
CA SER A 495 -23.93 5.90 -20.45
C SER A 495 -22.92 6.11 -21.59
N GLU A 496 -22.63 5.04 -22.32
CA GLU A 496 -21.63 5.00 -23.39
C GLU A 496 -21.80 6.15 -24.41
N LYS A 497 -23.04 6.44 -24.83
CA LYS A 497 -23.36 7.55 -25.73
C LYS A 497 -22.97 8.91 -25.15
N ALA A 498 -23.29 9.17 -23.89
CA ALA A 498 -22.95 10.44 -23.23
C ALA A 498 -21.45 10.56 -22.93
N PHE A 499 -20.75 9.44 -22.71
CA PHE A 499 -19.30 9.45 -22.58
C PHE A 499 -18.61 9.72 -23.91
N ALA A 500 -19.03 9.06 -25.00
CA ALA A 500 -18.48 9.26 -26.35
C ALA A 500 -18.64 10.70 -26.86
N GLU A 501 -19.70 11.40 -26.46
CA GLU A 501 -19.95 12.81 -26.76
C GLU A 501 -19.00 13.76 -26.03
N LEU A 502 -18.69 13.49 -24.75
CA LEU A 502 -17.86 14.36 -23.90
C LEU A 502 -16.36 14.03 -23.96
N GLN A 503 -15.98 12.79 -24.27
CA GLN A 503 -14.58 12.37 -24.35
C GLN A 503 -13.73 13.17 -25.37
N PRO A 504 -14.19 13.54 -26.59
CA PRO A 504 -13.39 14.38 -27.48
C PRO A 504 -13.21 15.80 -26.92
N GLN A 505 -14.28 16.41 -26.38
CA GLN A 505 -14.24 17.75 -25.77
C GLN A 505 -13.28 17.82 -24.58
N TRP A 506 -13.23 16.74 -23.78
CA TRP A 506 -12.26 16.57 -22.70
C TRP A 506 -10.81 16.50 -23.21
N LYS A 507 -10.56 15.68 -24.23
CA LYS A 507 -9.21 15.53 -24.83
C LYS A 507 -8.72 16.85 -25.41
N GLU A 508 -9.58 17.60 -26.09
CA GLU A 508 -9.28 18.92 -26.63
C GLU A 508 -8.90 19.91 -25.52
N ALA A 509 -9.72 19.99 -24.46
CA ALA A 509 -9.47 20.89 -23.32
C ALA A 509 -8.15 20.56 -22.59
N ILE A 510 -7.88 19.28 -22.30
CA ILE A 510 -6.62 18.88 -21.65
C ILE A 510 -5.41 19.09 -22.56
N HIS A 511 -5.50 18.75 -23.85
CA HIS A 511 -4.38 18.97 -24.77
C HIS A 511 -4.04 20.47 -24.92
N ALA A 512 -5.05 21.35 -24.90
CA ALA A 512 -4.85 22.80 -24.84
C ALA A 512 -4.17 23.25 -23.52
N ALA A 513 -4.53 22.65 -22.38
CA ALA A 513 -3.90 22.89 -21.09
C ALA A 513 -2.45 22.36 -20.99
N GLU A 514 -2.15 21.26 -21.68
CA GLU A 514 -0.82 20.62 -21.73
C GLU A 514 0.14 21.32 -22.70
N ALA A 515 -0.35 21.99 -23.74
CA ALA A 515 0.47 22.58 -24.79
C ALA A 515 1.64 23.48 -24.31
N PRO A 516 1.48 24.37 -23.29
CA PRO A 516 2.60 25.16 -22.76
C PRO A 516 3.69 24.30 -22.11
N LEU A 517 3.31 23.26 -21.38
CA LEU A 517 4.24 22.32 -20.76
C LEU A 517 4.98 21.50 -21.82
N ALA A 518 4.26 20.98 -22.82
CA ALA A 518 4.84 20.21 -23.91
C ALA A 518 5.86 21.04 -24.73
N ALA A 519 5.57 22.32 -25.00
CA ALA A 519 6.49 23.23 -25.67
C ALA A 519 7.80 23.45 -24.87
N VAL A 520 7.69 23.65 -23.55
CA VAL A 520 8.85 23.84 -22.67
C VAL A 520 9.63 22.54 -22.43
N GLN A 521 8.95 21.40 -22.37
CA GLN A 521 9.60 20.08 -22.36
C GLN A 521 10.43 19.85 -23.63
N LYS A 522 9.89 20.17 -24.81
CA LYS A 522 10.65 20.09 -26.07
C LYS A 522 11.93 20.95 -26.03
N GLN A 523 11.82 22.20 -25.59
CA GLN A 523 12.97 23.10 -25.42
C GLN A 523 13.96 22.60 -24.35
N SER A 524 13.53 21.81 -23.37
CA SER A 524 14.42 21.17 -22.39
C SER A 524 15.16 19.97 -23.00
N LEU A 525 14.48 19.16 -23.82
CA LEU A 525 15.12 18.07 -24.56
C LEU A 525 16.21 18.61 -25.50
N GLU A 526 15.91 19.65 -26.26
CA GLU A 526 16.87 20.32 -27.15
C GLU A 526 18.10 20.83 -26.38
N ARG A 527 17.91 21.48 -25.22
CA ARG A 527 19.01 21.90 -24.31
C ARG A 527 19.80 20.72 -23.74
N ARG A 528 19.16 19.63 -23.33
CA ARG A 528 19.83 18.43 -22.81
C ARG A 528 20.64 17.73 -23.90
N HIS A 529 20.16 17.68 -25.14
CA HIS A 529 20.93 17.17 -26.28
C HIS A 529 22.20 18.01 -26.53
N ALA A 530 22.09 19.35 -26.55
CA ALA A 530 23.27 20.22 -26.64
C ALA A 530 24.27 20.00 -25.48
N MET A 531 23.79 19.74 -24.25
CA MET A 531 24.66 19.38 -23.12
C MET A 531 25.32 18.01 -23.26
N ILE A 532 24.72 17.05 -23.97
CA ILE A 532 25.34 15.75 -24.31
C ILE A 532 26.45 15.96 -25.35
N GLU A 533 26.24 16.82 -26.35
CA GLU A 533 27.26 17.18 -27.34
C GLU A 533 28.44 17.92 -26.69
N GLU A 534 28.18 18.86 -25.77
CA GLU A 534 29.22 19.47 -24.93
C GLU A 534 29.96 18.43 -24.07
N ALA A 535 29.26 17.43 -23.52
CA ALA A 535 29.88 16.38 -22.71
C ALA A 535 30.81 15.49 -23.56
N GLN A 536 30.41 15.16 -24.79
CA GLN A 536 31.26 14.45 -25.76
C GLN A 536 32.49 15.29 -26.13
N ALA A 537 32.31 16.57 -26.45
CA ALA A 537 33.40 17.48 -26.80
C ALA A 537 34.39 17.74 -25.65
N LEU A 538 33.95 17.69 -24.39
CA LEU A 538 34.82 17.72 -23.21
C LEU A 538 35.48 16.36 -22.95
N GLY A 539 34.76 15.24 -23.11
CA GLY A 539 35.27 13.88 -22.91
C GLY A 539 36.35 13.47 -23.92
N ALA A 540 36.30 14.03 -25.13
CA ALA A 540 37.31 13.85 -26.17
C ALA A 540 38.63 14.62 -25.93
N GLN A 541 38.69 15.53 -24.94
CA GLN A 541 39.89 16.33 -24.71
C GLN A 541 41.05 15.47 -24.15
N PRO A 542 42.31 15.72 -24.56
CA PRO A 542 43.48 15.05 -23.97
C PRO A 542 43.66 15.35 -22.48
N SER A 543 43.28 16.55 -22.03
CA SER A 543 43.38 16.97 -20.63
C SER A 543 42.01 17.27 -20.04
N LEU A 544 41.51 16.37 -19.20
CA LEU A 544 40.17 16.47 -18.61
C LEU A 544 40.04 17.70 -17.67
N ARG A 545 39.37 18.74 -18.16
CA ARG A 545 39.04 19.99 -17.44
C ARG A 545 37.93 19.78 -16.41
N ILE A 546 38.30 19.38 -15.20
CA ILE A 546 37.38 19.09 -14.09
C ILE A 546 36.35 20.20 -13.85
N ASP A 547 36.74 21.47 -13.90
CA ASP A 547 35.82 22.57 -13.59
C ASP A 547 34.83 22.89 -14.73
N ALA A 548 35.17 22.54 -15.98
CA ALA A 548 34.22 22.56 -17.09
C ALA A 548 33.17 21.44 -16.95
N VAL A 549 33.61 20.24 -16.53
CA VAL A 549 32.71 19.12 -16.22
C VAL A 549 31.75 19.49 -15.07
N LYS A 550 32.25 20.10 -13.98
CA LYS A 550 31.39 20.59 -12.88
C LYS A 550 30.37 21.63 -13.36
N ALA A 551 30.79 22.62 -14.15
CA ALA A 551 29.89 23.65 -14.66
C ALA A 551 28.83 23.10 -15.63
N LEU A 552 29.16 22.07 -16.41
CA LEU A 552 28.22 21.36 -17.27
C LEU A 552 27.25 20.49 -16.45
N GLN A 553 27.73 19.77 -15.43
CA GLN A 553 26.89 19.03 -14.48
C GLN A 553 25.91 19.94 -13.70
N GLN A 554 26.34 21.15 -13.31
CA GLN A 554 25.47 22.14 -12.67
C GLN A 554 24.38 22.65 -13.62
N ARG A 555 24.72 22.92 -14.89
CA ARG A 555 23.71 23.27 -15.92
C ARG A 555 22.70 22.14 -16.14
N TRP A 556 23.18 20.90 -16.24
CA TRP A 556 22.31 19.72 -16.33
C TRP A 556 21.36 19.60 -15.12
N GLN A 557 21.90 19.78 -13.92
CA GLN A 557 21.11 19.70 -12.69
C GLN A 557 20.03 20.79 -12.62
N ALA A 558 20.33 22.02 -13.02
CA ALA A 558 19.34 23.10 -13.06
C ALA A 558 18.23 22.83 -14.10
N GLU A 559 18.59 22.29 -15.26
CA GLU A 559 17.65 21.90 -16.33
C GLU A 559 16.72 20.75 -15.89
N ALA A 560 17.27 19.71 -15.22
CA ALA A 560 16.52 18.59 -14.66
C ALA A 560 15.66 18.97 -13.43
N GLN A 561 16.13 19.93 -12.62
CA GLN A 561 15.36 20.41 -11.45
C GLN A 561 14.20 21.32 -11.84
N SER A 562 14.30 22.10 -12.91
CA SER A 562 13.26 23.03 -13.34
C SER A 562 12.14 22.37 -14.17
N ILE A 563 12.48 21.55 -15.19
CA ILE A 563 11.49 21.04 -16.15
C ILE A 563 11.29 19.53 -15.97
N PRO A 564 10.05 19.06 -15.64
CA PRO A 564 9.77 17.64 -15.49
C PRO A 564 9.69 16.92 -16.84
N LEU A 565 10.24 15.72 -16.92
CA LEU A 565 10.15 14.79 -18.05
C LEU A 565 9.84 13.38 -17.53
N ASP A 566 9.51 12.44 -18.43
CA ASP A 566 9.42 11.02 -18.06
C ASP A 566 10.76 10.50 -17.54
N ARG A 567 10.71 9.73 -16.45
CA ARG A 567 11.88 9.19 -15.75
C ARG A 567 12.70 8.22 -16.62
N LYS A 568 12.10 7.44 -17.51
CA LYS A 568 12.85 6.53 -18.40
C LYS A 568 13.55 7.31 -19.50
N HIS A 569 12.92 8.36 -20.02
CA HIS A 569 13.53 9.26 -20.99
C HIS A 569 14.67 10.09 -20.36
N GLU A 570 14.47 10.64 -19.17
CA GLU A 570 15.49 11.37 -18.41
C GLU A 570 16.70 10.48 -18.06
N GLN A 571 16.47 9.22 -17.64
CA GLN A 571 17.55 8.27 -17.39
C GLN A 571 18.42 8.03 -18.64
N LYS A 572 17.80 7.77 -19.80
CA LYS A 572 18.53 7.58 -21.07
C LYS A 572 19.38 8.80 -21.45
N LEU A 573 18.83 10.00 -21.26
CA LEU A 573 19.55 11.25 -21.52
C LEU A 573 20.71 11.45 -20.54
N TRP A 574 20.52 11.12 -19.26
CA TRP A 574 21.58 11.17 -18.25
C TRP A 574 22.70 10.16 -18.51
N ASP A 575 22.37 8.93 -18.89
CA ASP A 575 23.37 7.91 -19.20
C ASP A 575 24.18 8.30 -20.45
N ALA A 576 23.53 8.86 -21.47
CA ALA A 576 24.19 9.40 -22.66
C ALA A 576 25.08 10.63 -22.36
N PHE A 577 24.65 11.50 -21.44
CA PHE A 577 25.42 12.65 -20.96
C PHE A 577 26.66 12.22 -20.15
N ARG A 578 26.47 11.24 -19.26
CA ARG A 578 27.50 10.81 -18.31
C ARG A 578 28.57 9.93 -18.95
N LYS A 579 28.20 9.05 -19.89
CA LYS A 579 29.13 8.13 -20.57
C LYS A 579 30.47 8.76 -21.02
N PRO A 580 30.50 9.82 -21.85
CA PRO A 580 31.77 10.40 -22.32
C PRO A 580 32.62 11.04 -21.20
N ILE A 581 31.98 11.45 -20.10
CA ILE A 581 32.67 12.02 -18.93
C ILE A 581 33.31 10.90 -18.10
N ASP A 582 32.58 9.82 -17.82
CA ASP A 582 33.10 8.65 -17.11
C ASP A 582 34.22 7.96 -17.91
N GLU A 583 34.07 7.82 -19.24
CA GLU A 583 35.12 7.31 -20.13
C GLU A 583 36.40 8.17 -20.05
N ALA A 584 36.29 9.50 -20.02
CA ALA A 584 37.44 10.39 -19.88
C ALA A 584 38.08 10.34 -18.47
N PHE A 585 37.30 10.09 -17.42
CA PHE A 585 37.86 9.81 -16.08
C PHE A 585 38.56 8.46 -16.02
N ASN A 586 38.04 7.42 -16.67
CA ASN A 586 38.64 6.09 -16.73
C ASN A 586 39.99 6.12 -17.46
N ARG A 587 40.09 6.76 -18.63
CA ARG A 587 41.38 6.97 -19.33
C ARG A 587 42.44 7.60 -18.41
N LYS A 588 42.04 8.63 -17.67
CA LYS A 588 42.89 9.34 -16.68
C LYS A 588 43.20 8.52 -15.43
N GLY A 589 42.40 7.50 -15.13
CA GLY A 589 42.68 6.47 -14.12
C GLY A 589 43.76 5.52 -14.60
N GLU A 590 43.56 4.91 -15.77
CA GLU A 590 44.53 4.00 -16.41
C GLU A 590 45.90 4.67 -16.62
N GLU A 591 45.94 5.93 -17.06
CA GLU A 591 47.17 6.72 -17.19
C GLU A 591 47.95 6.80 -15.86
N ARG A 592 47.24 6.93 -14.73
CA ARG A 592 47.84 6.97 -13.39
C ARG A 592 48.28 5.59 -12.90
N GLU A 593 47.50 4.55 -13.19
CA GLU A 593 47.84 3.17 -12.83
C GLU A 593 49.08 2.69 -13.60
N ARG A 594 49.18 2.99 -14.90
CA ARG A 594 50.38 2.75 -15.72
C ARG A 594 51.61 3.48 -15.15
N ALA A 595 51.44 4.74 -14.74
CA ALA A 595 52.51 5.52 -14.10
C ALA A 595 52.92 4.98 -12.72
N ALA A 596 51.99 4.41 -11.95
CA ALA A 596 52.27 3.79 -10.65
C ALA A 596 52.93 2.41 -10.79
N ALA A 597 52.49 1.59 -11.74
CA ALA A 597 53.12 0.30 -12.05
C ALA A 597 54.60 0.48 -12.43
N ALA A 598 54.88 1.43 -13.34
CA ALA A 598 56.24 1.81 -13.75
C ALA A 598 57.10 2.43 -12.62
N LEU A 599 56.54 2.73 -11.45
CA LEU A 599 57.30 3.07 -10.24
C LEU A 599 57.56 1.81 -9.39
N SER A 600 56.59 0.90 -9.28
CA SER A 600 56.73 -0.34 -8.49
C SER A 600 57.81 -1.30 -9.02
N ASP A 601 58.01 -1.37 -10.34
CA ASP A 601 59.06 -2.23 -10.93
C ASP A 601 60.48 -1.69 -10.70
N ARG A 602 60.62 -0.37 -10.50
CA ARG A 602 61.88 0.24 -10.06
C ARG A 602 62.21 -0.16 -8.63
N ASP A 603 61.22 -0.17 -7.74
CA ASP A 603 61.41 -0.58 -6.34
C ASP A 603 61.78 -2.06 -6.23
N ARG A 604 61.16 -2.93 -7.05
CA ARG A 604 61.54 -4.35 -7.16
C ARG A 604 63.01 -4.54 -7.55
N ALA A 605 63.46 -3.89 -8.62
CA ALA A 605 64.84 -4.03 -9.11
C ALA A 605 65.89 -3.61 -8.07
N VAL A 606 65.63 -2.57 -7.28
CA VAL A 606 66.55 -2.16 -6.20
C VAL A 606 66.51 -3.12 -5.01
N LEU A 607 65.35 -3.68 -4.66
CA LEU A 607 65.21 -4.69 -3.61
C LEU A 607 65.91 -6.02 -3.92
N GLU A 608 66.00 -6.41 -5.19
CA GLU A 608 66.77 -7.59 -5.61
C GLU A 608 68.28 -7.31 -5.57
N ALA A 609 68.70 -6.15 -6.05
CA ALA A 609 70.11 -5.75 -6.02
C ALA A 609 70.64 -5.52 -4.58
N SER A 610 69.81 -5.04 -3.65
CA SER A 610 70.22 -4.89 -2.24
C SER A 610 70.42 -6.24 -1.55
N LYS A 611 69.53 -7.22 -1.79
CA LYS A 611 69.67 -8.60 -1.28
C LYS A 611 70.93 -9.27 -1.83
N ALA A 612 71.27 -9.04 -3.10
CA ALA A 612 72.51 -9.54 -3.69
C ALA A 612 73.77 -8.98 -3.00
N LEU A 613 73.73 -7.73 -2.55
CA LEU A 613 74.80 -7.13 -1.75
C LEU A 613 74.86 -7.71 -0.32
N GLU A 614 73.73 -7.98 0.32
CA GLU A 614 73.72 -8.66 1.63
C GLU A 614 74.28 -10.09 1.55
N ALA A 615 73.94 -10.84 0.51
CA ALA A 615 74.51 -12.16 0.25
C ALA A 615 76.03 -12.09 -0.02
N ALA A 616 76.51 -11.05 -0.70
CA ALA A 616 77.95 -10.82 -0.87
C ALA A 616 78.64 -10.48 0.46
N ASN A 617 78.01 -9.66 1.31
CA ASN A 617 78.53 -9.32 2.65
C ASN A 617 78.69 -10.56 3.54
N ALA A 618 77.74 -11.51 3.48
CA ALA A 618 77.80 -12.76 4.22
C ALA A 618 78.96 -13.69 3.77
N SER A 619 79.47 -13.53 2.55
CA SER A 619 80.55 -14.38 2.01
C SER A 619 81.96 -14.03 2.50
N GLY A 620 82.15 -12.87 3.14
CA GLY A 620 83.46 -12.39 3.60
C GLY A 620 84.47 -12.01 2.49
N ASP A 621 84.13 -12.23 1.22
CA ASP A 621 85.01 -11.96 0.08
C ASP A 621 84.95 -10.47 -0.33
N ALA A 622 86.05 -9.75 -0.12
CA ALA A 622 86.16 -8.34 -0.41
C ALA A 622 86.00 -7.98 -1.91
N GLN A 623 86.24 -8.92 -2.84
CA GLN A 623 85.95 -8.71 -4.27
C GLN A 623 84.46 -8.88 -4.57
N ARG A 624 83.80 -9.90 -4.01
CA ARG A 624 82.34 -10.10 -4.19
C ARG A 624 81.54 -8.92 -3.64
N ILE A 625 81.92 -8.40 -2.48
CA ILE A 625 81.28 -7.21 -1.89
C ILE A 625 81.41 -6.01 -2.85
N ARG A 626 82.61 -5.74 -3.38
CA ARG A 626 82.82 -4.67 -4.38
C ARG A 626 82.01 -4.86 -5.66
N HIS A 627 81.93 -6.09 -6.17
CA HIS A 627 81.13 -6.40 -7.37
C HIS A 627 79.63 -6.20 -7.13
N ALA A 628 79.11 -6.64 -5.99
CA ALA A 628 77.70 -6.46 -5.65
C ALA A 628 77.33 -4.99 -5.36
N MET A 629 78.26 -4.19 -4.80
CA MET A 629 78.09 -2.73 -4.69
C MET A 629 77.96 -2.09 -6.08
N ALA A 630 78.79 -2.48 -7.05
CA ALA A 630 78.71 -1.99 -8.42
C ALA A 630 77.40 -2.43 -9.12
N ALA A 631 76.91 -3.64 -8.87
CA ALA A 631 75.63 -4.13 -9.39
C ALA A 631 74.43 -3.34 -8.82
N LEU A 632 74.43 -3.01 -7.52
CA LEU A 632 73.44 -2.13 -6.90
C LEU A 632 73.51 -0.70 -7.47
N GLU A 633 74.71 -0.17 -7.70
CA GLU A 633 74.89 1.13 -8.34
C GLU A 633 74.42 1.14 -9.81
N ALA A 634 74.60 0.01 -10.52
CA ALA A 634 74.09 -0.19 -11.88
C ALA A 634 72.55 -0.32 -11.91
N ALA A 635 71.91 -0.97 -10.94
CA ALA A 635 70.44 -0.99 -10.83
C ALA A 635 69.86 0.43 -10.65
N LEU A 636 70.57 1.28 -9.90
CA LEU A 636 70.19 2.68 -9.66
C LEU A 636 70.44 3.60 -10.89
N ARG A 637 71.55 3.40 -11.63
CA ARG A 637 71.87 4.19 -12.83
C ARG A 637 71.18 3.71 -14.09
N GLY A 638 71.11 2.41 -14.31
CA GLY A 638 70.64 1.79 -15.56
C GLY A 638 69.19 2.15 -15.89
N GLN A 639 68.31 2.27 -14.89
CA GLN A 639 66.94 2.73 -15.13
C GLN A 639 66.82 4.26 -15.29
N ALA A 640 67.78 5.05 -14.80
CA ALA A 640 67.85 6.48 -15.14
C ALA A 640 68.29 6.65 -16.61
N GLN A 641 69.27 5.88 -17.07
CA GLN A 641 69.71 5.84 -18.46
C GLN A 641 68.63 5.26 -19.40
N ALA A 642 67.90 4.21 -18.99
CA ALA A 642 66.78 3.68 -19.77
C ALA A 642 65.62 4.69 -19.90
N ARG A 643 65.37 5.51 -18.87
CA ARG A 643 64.37 6.60 -18.94
C ARG A 643 64.87 7.79 -19.76
N ALA A 644 66.16 8.12 -19.70
CA ALA A 644 66.77 9.11 -20.59
C ALA A 644 66.69 8.66 -22.06
N ALA A 645 67.09 7.42 -22.36
CA ALA A 645 67.00 6.82 -23.69
C ALA A 645 65.54 6.71 -24.19
N ALA A 646 64.57 6.42 -23.32
CA ALA A 646 63.15 6.46 -23.69
C ALA A 646 62.63 7.88 -23.95
N ALA A 647 63.14 8.89 -23.25
CA ALA A 647 62.82 10.30 -23.51
C ALA A 647 63.50 10.82 -24.78
N GLU A 648 64.75 10.41 -25.05
CA GLU A 648 65.46 10.71 -26.30
C GLU A 648 64.83 9.97 -27.49
N ALA A 649 64.43 8.71 -27.36
CA ALA A 649 63.67 7.99 -28.39
C ALA A 649 62.28 8.60 -28.67
N ALA A 650 61.71 9.34 -27.71
CA ALA A 650 60.51 10.14 -27.89
C ALA A 650 60.78 11.59 -28.39
N ALA A 651 62.04 11.99 -28.55
CA ALA A 651 62.45 13.34 -28.93
C ALA A 651 63.38 13.41 -30.17
N ALA A 652 63.95 12.28 -30.61
CA ALA A 652 64.78 12.16 -31.80
C ALA A 652 63.91 11.93 -33.06
N PRO A 653 64.15 12.62 -34.19
CA PRO A 653 63.34 12.47 -35.39
C PRO A 653 63.67 11.17 -36.14
N ALA A 654 62.65 10.39 -36.49
CA ALA A 654 62.80 9.14 -37.22
C ALA A 654 63.04 9.35 -38.73
N ALA A 655 64.28 9.14 -39.17
CA ALA A 655 64.66 8.92 -40.56
C ALA A 655 65.98 8.11 -40.59
N GLY A 656 66.13 7.01 -41.32
CA GLY A 656 65.16 6.27 -42.14
C GLY A 656 65.76 4.96 -42.70
N ALA A 657 65.06 4.32 -43.65
CA ALA A 657 65.35 3.00 -44.26
C ALA A 657 65.16 1.78 -43.31
N LYS A 658 64.61 0.61 -43.71
CA LYS A 658 64.67 -0.23 -44.93
C LYS A 658 66.03 -0.91 -45.13
N GLU A 659 66.15 -2.21 -45.47
CA GLU A 659 65.17 -3.32 -45.63
C GLU A 659 65.92 -4.67 -45.69
N GLY A 660 65.22 -5.81 -45.53
CA GLY A 660 65.61 -7.18 -45.98
C GLY A 660 66.89 -7.82 -45.40
N GLU A 661 67.09 -9.13 -45.27
CA GLU A 661 66.43 -10.39 -45.71
C GLU A 661 67.05 -11.56 -44.87
N ALA A 662 66.61 -12.82 -44.82
CA ALA A 662 65.40 -13.54 -45.28
C ALA A 662 65.28 -14.94 -44.57
N GLY A 663 64.10 -15.58 -44.68
CA GLY A 663 63.86 -17.02 -44.44
C GLY A 663 63.63 -17.45 -42.96
N THR A 664 62.85 -18.49 -42.63
CA THR A 664 61.95 -19.41 -43.37
C THR A 664 60.82 -19.88 -42.40
N GLY A 665 59.67 -20.47 -42.79
CA GLY A 665 59.06 -20.71 -44.11
C GLY A 665 57.83 -21.66 -44.01
N GLY A 666 56.99 -21.70 -45.07
CA GLY A 666 55.90 -22.68 -45.28
C GLY A 666 54.50 -22.30 -44.76
N ALA A 667 53.38 -22.67 -45.42
CA ALA A 667 53.21 -23.29 -46.75
C ALA A 667 51.74 -23.17 -47.28
N SER A 668 51.56 -23.55 -48.56
CA SER A 668 50.31 -23.87 -49.32
C SER A 668 49.62 -22.78 -50.19
N ASP A 669 49.54 -23.14 -51.48
CA ASP A 669 48.63 -22.79 -52.60
C ASP A 669 48.40 -21.35 -53.10
N ALA A 670 48.00 -21.31 -54.38
CA ALA A 670 47.88 -20.19 -55.33
C ALA A 670 46.66 -20.47 -56.26
N PRO A 671 46.32 -19.68 -57.32
CA PRO A 671 46.92 -18.44 -57.84
C PRO A 671 45.85 -17.30 -57.94
N GLU A 672 45.88 -16.23 -58.76
CA GLU A 672 46.77 -15.77 -59.85
C GLU A 672 46.67 -14.24 -60.08
N ALA A 673 47.46 -13.73 -61.04
CA ALA A 673 47.18 -12.61 -61.96
C ALA A 673 46.86 -11.18 -61.43
N GLY A 674 47.70 -10.21 -61.82
CA GLY A 674 47.15 -9.11 -62.63
C GLY A 674 47.60 -7.65 -62.48
N ALA A 675 48.91 -7.33 -62.41
CA ALA A 675 49.49 -6.03 -62.84
C ALA A 675 49.05 -4.72 -62.07
N ASP A 676 49.67 -3.53 -62.21
CA ASP A 676 50.84 -3.14 -63.02
C ASP A 676 51.64 -1.95 -62.42
N ALA A 677 52.99 -2.03 -62.48
CA ALA A 677 54.00 -0.97 -62.72
C ALA A 677 54.06 0.37 -61.87
N PRO A 678 55.12 1.23 -62.00
CA PRO A 678 55.95 1.51 -60.80
C PRO A 678 56.61 2.93 -60.60
N ALA A 679 57.16 3.11 -59.39
CA ALA A 679 58.46 3.75 -59.04
C ALA A 679 58.79 5.26 -59.23
N ALA A 680 59.87 5.65 -58.50
CA ALA A 680 60.80 6.79 -58.69
C ALA A 680 60.54 8.17 -58.03
N GLU A 681 60.96 8.26 -56.76
CA GLU A 681 61.85 9.28 -56.09
C GLU A 681 62.60 10.35 -56.94
N PRO A 682 63.24 11.40 -56.33
CA PRO A 682 63.17 12.01 -54.97
C PRO A 682 62.92 13.56 -55.10
N PRO A 683 63.64 14.58 -54.51
CA PRO A 683 64.40 14.76 -53.25
C PRO A 683 64.13 16.08 -52.44
N ALA A 684 64.83 16.21 -51.30
CA ALA A 684 65.33 17.45 -50.65
C ALA A 684 64.40 18.41 -49.82
N ALA A 685 65.02 19.06 -48.82
CA ALA A 685 64.50 20.01 -47.80
C ALA A 685 65.59 21.09 -47.51
N PRO A 686 65.51 22.07 -46.56
CA PRO A 686 64.53 22.45 -45.50
C PRO A 686 64.07 23.94 -45.71
N PRO A 687 63.88 24.91 -44.74
CA PRO A 687 63.83 24.96 -43.27
C PRO A 687 62.65 25.82 -42.68
N LYS A 688 62.89 26.62 -41.61
CA LYS A 688 62.01 27.67 -41.03
C LYS A 688 62.84 28.93 -40.68
N PRO A 689 62.27 30.15 -40.67
CA PRO A 689 62.26 30.99 -39.44
C PRO A 689 61.02 31.93 -39.30
N ALA A 690 61.02 32.84 -38.30
CA ALA A 690 60.02 33.91 -38.05
C ALA A 690 60.71 35.29 -37.90
N PRO A 691 60.02 36.46 -37.97
CA PRO A 691 59.35 37.09 -36.79
C PRO A 691 58.13 38.03 -37.10
N ARG A 692 57.79 38.97 -36.19
CA ARG A 692 56.63 39.93 -36.18
C ARG A 692 56.97 41.30 -36.85
N PRO A 693 56.04 42.26 -37.17
CA PRO A 693 55.38 43.15 -36.17
C PRO A 693 53.99 43.85 -36.48
N VAL A 694 53.20 44.06 -35.40
CA VAL A 694 52.39 45.22 -34.88
C VAL A 694 51.82 46.36 -35.78
N VAL A 695 50.78 47.06 -35.24
CA VAL A 695 50.15 48.38 -35.59
C VAL A 695 48.83 48.24 -36.38
N ALA A 696 47.72 48.98 -36.15
CA ALA A 696 47.41 50.23 -35.40
C ALA A 696 46.17 50.04 -34.43
N MET A 697 45.45 51.03 -33.84
CA MET A 697 45.47 52.51 -33.91
C MET A 697 45.13 53.28 -32.59
N ARG A 698 44.02 54.06 -32.50
CA ARG A 698 43.72 55.10 -31.47
C ARG A 698 42.24 55.22 -31.07
N GLY A 699 42.02 55.75 -29.85
CA GLY A 699 40.81 56.49 -29.42
C GLY A 699 40.86 56.78 -27.91
N ASP A 700 40.91 58.05 -27.48
CA ASP A 700 41.15 58.47 -26.09
C ASP A 700 40.46 59.81 -25.78
N ASP A 701 39.83 59.95 -24.60
CA ASP A 701 39.58 61.23 -23.91
C ASP A 701 39.10 61.05 -22.45
N ARG A 702 39.54 61.91 -21.51
CA ARG A 702 39.17 61.87 -20.07
C ARG A 702 39.62 63.10 -19.25
N PRO A 703 38.70 63.69 -18.46
CA PRO A 703 39.02 64.15 -17.09
C PRO A 703 37.92 63.76 -16.05
N GLY A 704 38.11 63.76 -14.72
CA GLY A 704 39.26 64.07 -13.86
C GLY A 704 39.07 63.52 -12.42
N MET A 705 39.89 63.94 -11.44
CA MET A 705 39.88 63.42 -10.04
C MET A 705 39.77 64.53 -8.98
N LYS A 706 39.36 64.19 -7.73
CA LYS A 706 40.13 64.45 -6.48
C LYS A 706 39.53 63.81 -5.21
N LYS A 707 40.13 64.08 -4.03
CA LYS A 707 40.15 63.26 -2.79
C LYS A 707 40.36 64.13 -1.53
N ALA A 708 39.62 63.93 -0.44
CA ALA A 708 39.95 64.38 0.94
C ALA A 708 39.04 63.74 2.04
N GLU A 709 39.50 63.79 3.30
CA GLU A 709 38.85 63.39 4.58
C GLU A 709 38.62 64.67 5.45
N PRO A 710 38.23 64.71 6.77
CA PRO A 710 38.04 63.66 7.79
C PRO A 710 36.81 63.83 8.76
N ALA A 711 36.81 63.12 9.90
CA ALA A 711 35.75 63.07 10.94
C ALA A 711 36.03 63.97 12.19
N PRO A 712 35.11 64.03 13.19
CA PRO A 712 35.43 63.47 14.52
C PRO A 712 34.24 62.83 15.32
N ALA A 713 34.53 62.32 16.53
CA ALA A 713 33.69 61.52 17.46
C ALA A 713 32.68 62.35 18.33
N ARG A 714 31.81 61.81 19.23
CA ARG A 714 32.13 61.00 20.45
C ARG A 714 30.89 60.64 21.34
N GLY A 715 30.91 59.47 22.02
CA GLY A 715 30.15 59.12 23.26
C GLY A 715 28.74 58.49 23.07
N GLY A 716 28.14 57.71 23.99
CA GLY A 716 28.53 57.05 25.27
C GLY A 716 27.26 56.47 25.96
N ARG A 717 27.09 55.17 26.31
CA ARG A 717 27.64 54.28 27.38
C ARG A 717 26.68 54.12 28.61
N PHE A 718 26.51 52.86 29.09
CA PHE A 718 25.65 52.38 30.22
C PHE A 718 24.13 52.43 29.99
N GLY A 719 23.29 51.45 30.41
CA GLY A 719 23.53 50.03 30.75
C GLY A 719 23.40 49.64 32.25
N ASP A 720 22.51 48.69 32.58
CA ASP A 720 22.41 48.12 33.94
C ASP A 720 21.96 46.65 34.04
N ARG A 721 22.16 46.09 35.23
CA ARG A 721 22.55 44.72 35.61
C ARG A 721 21.45 43.75 36.11
N LYS A 722 21.82 42.46 36.07
CA LYS A 722 21.77 41.43 37.16
C LYS A 722 20.47 40.66 37.47
N GLY A 723 20.60 39.32 37.52
CA GLY A 723 19.70 38.41 38.28
C GLY A 723 19.84 36.92 37.94
N GLY A 724 20.48 36.12 38.80
CA GLY A 724 20.24 34.67 38.93
C GLY A 724 19.34 34.38 40.16
N PRO A 725 19.10 33.13 40.62
CA PRO A 725 20.13 32.08 40.76
C PRO A 725 19.68 30.58 40.64
N ALA A 726 20.64 29.66 40.84
CA ALA A 726 20.56 28.34 41.50
C ALA A 726 19.67 27.16 40.96
N GLY A 727 20.23 25.94 41.04
CA GLY A 727 19.51 24.65 41.11
C GLY A 727 19.34 24.17 42.58
N PRO A 728 19.12 22.87 42.88
CA PRO A 728 19.92 21.73 42.39
C PRO A 728 19.16 20.41 42.08
N GLY A 729 19.85 19.42 41.50
CA GLY A 729 19.25 18.20 40.93
C GLY A 729 19.33 16.88 41.71
N ALA A 730 18.87 15.82 41.04
CA ALA A 730 19.06 14.39 41.31
C ALA A 730 18.64 13.57 40.04
N GLY A 731 19.20 12.41 39.68
CA GLY A 731 20.48 11.80 40.10
C GLY A 731 20.64 10.30 39.73
N ARG A 732 21.80 9.94 39.12
CA ARG A 732 22.48 8.61 39.12
C ARG A 732 21.75 7.38 38.51
N PHE A 733 22.40 6.31 37.99
CA PHE A 733 23.81 5.91 37.69
C PHE A 733 23.84 5.41 36.20
N GLY A 734 24.92 5.07 35.47
CA GLY A 734 26.36 4.84 35.70
C GLY A 734 26.81 3.54 34.98
N ALA A 735 28.03 3.35 34.45
CA ALA A 735 29.20 4.24 34.32
C ALA A 735 30.24 3.73 33.27
N GLY A 736 31.09 4.63 32.75
CA GLY A 736 32.38 4.36 32.07
C GLY A 736 32.33 4.01 30.57
N ASP A 737 33.39 4.19 29.75
CA ASP A 737 34.67 4.94 29.86
C ASP A 737 35.36 4.89 28.44
N ARG A 738 36.38 5.66 28.02
CA ARG A 738 37.21 6.73 28.60
C ARG A 738 37.83 7.62 27.50
N GLY A 739 37.65 8.96 27.58
CA GLY A 739 38.31 9.96 26.69
C GLY A 739 37.74 10.04 25.26
N GLY A 740 37.71 11.18 24.56
CA GLY A 740 38.24 12.52 24.85
C GLY A 740 39.71 12.69 24.40
N ARG A 741 40.07 13.64 23.52
CA ARG A 741 39.37 14.83 22.99
C ARG A 741 39.89 15.25 21.60
N GLU A 742 39.04 15.97 20.86
CA GLU A 742 39.26 17.23 20.08
C GLU A 742 40.61 17.48 19.35
N PHE A 743 40.67 18.12 18.17
CA PHE A 743 39.65 18.86 17.40
C PHE A 743 39.91 18.75 15.88
N ASP A 744 38.87 18.54 15.08
CA ASP A 744 38.88 18.91 13.66
C ASP A 744 38.34 20.34 13.50
N ARG A 745 38.99 21.16 12.65
CA ARG A 745 38.28 22.17 11.84
C ARG A 745 39.13 22.77 10.71
N GLY A 746 38.68 22.51 9.48
CA GLY A 746 38.54 23.50 8.40
C GLY A 746 39.74 24.39 8.06
N GLY A 747 40.46 24.05 6.99
CA GLY A 747 41.30 25.01 6.27
C GLY A 747 40.46 25.92 5.35
N ARG A 748 40.95 27.14 5.09
CA ARG A 748 40.50 27.95 3.95
C ARG A 748 41.60 28.94 3.48
N ASP A 749 41.81 28.95 2.17
CA ASP A 749 42.44 29.95 1.27
C ASP A 749 43.74 30.65 1.69
N GLY A 750 44.70 30.75 0.77
CA GLY A 750 45.96 31.50 0.95
C GLY A 750 46.30 32.41 -0.24
N ARG A 751 47.26 33.33 -0.06
CA ARG A 751 47.85 34.12 -1.16
C ARG A 751 49.22 34.69 -0.78
N ALA A 752 50.16 34.63 -1.73
CA ALA A 752 51.52 35.19 -1.69
C ALA A 752 52.48 34.61 -0.61
N GLY A 753 53.81 34.64 -0.81
CA GLY A 753 54.52 34.94 -2.06
C GLY A 753 55.98 35.40 -1.86
N GLY A 754 56.94 34.54 -2.21
CA GLY A 754 58.28 34.92 -2.67
C GLY A 754 59.24 35.57 -1.66
N ARG A 755 60.01 34.77 -0.92
CA ARG A 755 61.41 35.10 -0.58
C ARG A 755 62.22 33.83 -0.31
N PHE A 756 63.46 33.81 -0.80
CA PHE A 756 64.33 32.63 -0.97
C PHE A 756 63.72 31.59 -1.94
N GLY A 757 64.45 31.10 -2.95
CA GLY A 757 65.79 31.46 -3.40
C GLY A 757 66.35 30.30 -4.24
N ASP A 758 66.91 30.58 -5.41
CA ASP A 758 67.21 29.54 -6.40
C ASP A 758 68.18 28.47 -5.89
N ARG A 759 67.64 27.26 -5.75
CA ARG A 759 68.36 26.03 -6.05
C ARG A 759 67.47 25.20 -6.95
N ALA A 760 67.90 25.04 -8.21
CA ALA A 760 67.23 24.11 -9.11
C ALA A 760 67.14 22.73 -8.44
N PRO A 761 65.98 22.04 -8.51
CA PRO A 761 65.92 20.66 -8.06
C PRO A 761 66.85 19.83 -8.96
N GLU A 762 67.99 19.41 -8.42
CA GLU A 762 68.78 18.31 -8.99
C GLU A 762 67.82 17.17 -9.31
N ASP A 763 67.84 16.65 -10.53
CA ASP A 763 66.83 15.71 -11.03
C ASP A 763 67.02 14.30 -10.44
N ARG A 764 66.68 14.20 -9.14
CA ARG A 764 66.69 12.98 -8.34
C ARG A 764 65.45 12.18 -8.74
N GLY A 765 65.58 11.50 -9.88
CA GLY A 765 64.53 10.67 -10.49
C GLY A 765 63.83 9.77 -9.46
N PRO A 766 62.52 9.56 -9.64
CA PRO A 766 61.51 9.48 -8.58
C PRO A 766 61.89 8.58 -7.40
N ARG A 767 61.63 9.08 -6.18
CA ARG A 767 62.01 8.42 -4.92
C ARG A 767 61.61 6.96 -4.91
N LEU A 768 62.54 6.11 -4.50
CA LEU A 768 62.27 4.70 -4.21
C LEU A 768 61.28 4.61 -3.04
N GLY A 769 60.42 3.60 -3.07
CA GLY A 769 59.58 3.24 -1.93
C GLY A 769 60.41 2.94 -0.68
N ASP A 770 59.88 3.29 0.48
CA ASP A 770 60.56 3.25 1.78
C ASP A 770 61.30 1.92 2.07
N VAL A 771 60.73 0.79 1.66
CA VAL A 771 61.32 -0.55 1.86
C VAL A 771 62.57 -0.72 0.98
N ALA A 772 62.50 -0.34 -0.31
CA ALA A 772 63.62 -0.39 -1.24
C ALA A 772 64.75 0.56 -0.81
N PHE A 773 64.41 1.77 -0.35
CA PHE A 773 65.38 2.74 0.13
C PHE A 773 66.09 2.30 1.43
N ARG A 774 65.37 1.68 2.38
CA ARG A 774 65.99 1.12 3.61
C ARG A 774 66.91 -0.04 3.29
N ALA A 775 66.44 -1.03 2.53
CA ALA A 775 67.24 -2.20 2.15
C ALA A 775 68.49 -1.81 1.34
N GLN A 776 68.38 -0.86 0.40
CA GLN A 776 69.53 -0.28 -0.32
C GLN A 776 70.58 0.28 0.66
N ARG A 777 70.14 1.07 1.65
CA ARG A 777 71.02 1.73 2.61
C ARG A 777 71.67 0.73 3.57
N GLU A 778 70.87 -0.16 4.16
CA GLU A 778 71.34 -1.15 5.14
C GLU A 778 72.36 -2.10 4.50
N ALA A 779 72.13 -2.56 3.27
CA ALA A 779 73.09 -3.37 2.52
C ALA A 779 74.43 -2.65 2.25
N LEU A 780 74.39 -1.35 1.93
CA LEU A 780 75.59 -0.52 1.72
C LEU A 780 76.34 -0.21 3.01
N ASP A 781 75.63 0.14 4.09
CA ASP A 781 76.22 0.41 5.40
C ASP A 781 76.87 -0.86 5.99
N HIS A 782 76.27 -2.05 5.76
CA HIS A 782 76.89 -3.35 6.07
C HIS A 782 78.14 -3.64 5.21
N ALA A 783 78.10 -3.36 3.91
CA ALA A 783 79.22 -3.62 2.99
C ALA A 783 80.48 -2.81 3.36
N GLN A 784 80.32 -1.52 3.68
CA GLN A 784 81.42 -0.66 4.12
C GLN A 784 82.03 -1.15 5.45
N GLN A 785 81.21 -1.61 6.39
CA GLN A 785 81.68 -2.18 7.65
C GLN A 785 82.42 -3.51 7.46
N ALA A 786 81.95 -4.39 6.58
CA ALA A 786 82.61 -5.66 6.27
C ALA A 786 84.01 -5.43 5.67
N LEU A 787 84.12 -4.57 4.64
CA LEU A 787 85.40 -4.21 4.03
C LEU A 787 86.38 -3.59 5.04
N LYS A 788 85.89 -2.75 5.96
CA LYS A 788 86.72 -2.12 7.02
C LYS A 788 87.23 -3.13 8.05
N LYS A 789 86.44 -4.16 8.40
CA LYS A 789 86.87 -5.24 9.30
C LYS A 789 87.97 -6.09 8.68
N LEU A 790 87.77 -6.53 7.44
CA LEU A 790 88.73 -7.36 6.69
C LEU A 790 90.09 -6.66 6.53
N ALA A 791 90.09 -5.37 6.18
CA ALA A 791 91.33 -4.59 6.08
C ALA A 791 92.07 -4.48 7.44
N ALA A 792 91.34 -4.28 8.54
CA ALA A 792 91.93 -4.16 9.87
C ALA A 792 92.54 -5.48 10.38
N GLN A 793 92.04 -6.64 9.92
CA GLN A 793 92.60 -7.95 10.25
C GLN A 793 93.94 -8.16 9.52
N ALA A 794 93.97 -7.98 8.19
CA ALA A 794 95.17 -8.16 7.38
C ALA A 794 96.36 -7.29 7.85
N HIS A 795 96.12 -6.02 8.21
CA HIS A 795 97.18 -5.13 8.73
C HIS A 795 97.71 -5.58 10.10
N GLY A 796 96.90 -6.26 10.94
CA GLY A 796 97.34 -6.80 12.23
C GLY A 796 98.25 -8.02 12.08
N GLU A 797 97.97 -8.87 11.11
CA GLU A 797 98.77 -10.05 10.76
C GLU A 797 100.14 -9.63 10.21
N ALA A 798 100.16 -8.68 9.26
CA ALA A 798 101.39 -8.12 8.69
C ALA A 798 102.31 -7.48 9.76
N LEU A 799 101.75 -6.66 10.65
CA LEU A 799 102.51 -6.04 11.74
C LEU A 799 103.18 -7.08 12.64
N THR A 800 102.53 -8.22 12.85
CA THR A 800 103.05 -9.30 13.73
C THR A 800 104.21 -10.03 13.04
N GLN A 801 104.05 -10.41 11.76
CA GLN A 801 105.10 -11.01 10.94
C GLN A 801 106.38 -10.14 10.89
N LEU A 802 106.23 -8.81 10.75
CA LEU A 802 107.37 -7.87 10.73
C LEU A 802 108.20 -7.89 12.02
N MET A 803 107.58 -8.09 13.19
CA MET A 803 108.31 -8.21 14.46
C MET A 803 109.05 -9.55 14.56
N THR A 804 108.44 -10.65 14.10
CA THR A 804 109.10 -11.97 14.02
C THR A 804 110.29 -11.95 13.07
N ALA A 805 110.19 -11.25 11.93
CA ALA A 805 111.30 -11.04 11.00
C ALA A 805 112.49 -10.30 11.65
N TRP A 806 112.23 -9.36 12.59
CA TRP A 806 113.31 -8.71 13.35
C TRP A 806 113.95 -9.63 14.37
N GLU A 807 113.14 -10.34 15.17
CA GLU A 807 113.62 -11.27 16.19
C GLU A 807 114.50 -12.39 15.59
N GLN A 808 114.10 -12.94 14.43
CA GLN A 808 114.86 -13.99 13.73
C GLN A 808 115.98 -13.47 12.83
N ARG A 809 116.11 -12.14 12.64
CA ARG A 809 116.92 -11.51 11.57
C ARG A 809 116.63 -12.05 10.16
N ALA A 810 115.42 -12.55 9.93
CA ALA A 810 114.99 -13.14 8.68
C ALA A 810 114.46 -12.06 7.73
N ALA A 811 115.37 -11.44 6.97
CA ALA A 811 115.04 -10.36 6.02
C ALA A 811 113.97 -10.78 4.97
N ASP A 812 113.92 -12.06 4.59
CA ASP A 812 112.94 -12.61 3.65
C ASP A 812 111.50 -12.70 4.22
N GLN A 813 111.34 -12.67 5.55
CA GLN A 813 110.04 -12.72 6.23
C GLN A 813 109.35 -11.35 6.36
N VAL A 814 109.91 -10.28 5.78
CA VAL A 814 109.28 -8.95 5.79
C VAL A 814 108.02 -8.96 4.90
N PRO A 815 106.81 -8.65 5.43
CA PRO A 815 105.55 -8.80 4.69
C PRO A 815 105.48 -7.98 3.40
N PRO A 816 104.68 -8.37 2.39
CA PRO A 816 104.52 -7.62 1.16
C PRO A 816 103.86 -6.26 1.39
N GLN A 817 104.16 -5.30 0.50
CA GLN A 817 103.73 -3.90 0.66
C GLN A 817 102.20 -3.75 0.76
N GLY A 818 101.42 -4.59 0.05
CA GLY A 818 99.95 -4.55 0.10
C GLY A 818 99.36 -4.85 1.49
N GLU A 819 100.07 -5.62 2.30
CA GLU A 819 99.65 -6.00 3.66
C GLU A 819 100.18 -5.01 4.71
N LEU A 820 101.36 -4.42 4.48
CA LEU A 820 101.93 -3.32 5.29
C LEU A 820 101.16 -1.99 5.18
N GLY A 821 100.20 -1.87 4.26
CA GLY A 821 99.32 -0.70 4.12
C GLY A 821 99.93 0.45 3.31
N LYS A 822 99.09 1.44 2.98
CA LYS A 822 99.45 2.51 2.04
C LYS A 822 100.54 3.45 2.54
N ALA A 823 100.64 3.60 3.87
CA ALA A 823 101.70 4.38 4.51
C ALA A 823 103.12 3.84 4.25
N VAL A 824 103.29 2.55 3.94
CA VAL A 824 104.60 1.94 3.63
C VAL A 824 104.84 1.95 2.12
N THR A 825 105.80 2.74 1.66
CA THR A 825 106.24 2.74 0.26
C THR A 825 107.19 1.56 -0.03
N PRO A 826 107.37 1.15 -1.30
CA PRO A 826 108.32 0.08 -1.65
C PRO A 826 109.75 0.36 -1.18
N ALA A 827 110.18 1.63 -1.24
CA ALA A 827 111.49 2.09 -0.81
C ALA A 827 111.68 2.04 0.72
N VAL A 828 110.61 2.27 1.49
CA VAL A 828 110.64 2.09 2.96
C VAL A 828 110.73 0.60 3.29
N ARG A 829 109.93 -0.26 2.64
CA ARG A 829 110.03 -1.72 2.81
C ARG A 829 111.42 -2.25 2.47
N SER A 830 112.04 -1.83 1.37
CA SER A 830 113.39 -2.29 1.01
C SER A 830 114.46 -1.82 2.01
N SER A 831 114.31 -0.62 2.60
CA SER A 831 115.21 -0.19 3.69
C SER A 831 115.07 -1.02 4.96
N TRP A 832 113.87 -1.55 5.26
CA TRP A 832 113.63 -2.46 6.39
C TRP A 832 114.27 -3.83 6.13
N VAL A 833 114.08 -4.40 4.94
CA VAL A 833 114.75 -5.65 4.51
C VAL A 833 116.27 -5.50 4.59
N GLN A 834 116.83 -4.40 4.07
CA GLN A 834 118.26 -4.13 4.09
C GLN A 834 118.81 -3.97 5.52
N ALA A 835 118.09 -3.28 6.41
CA ALA A 835 118.47 -3.13 7.81
C ALA A 835 118.47 -4.48 8.56
N LEU A 836 117.50 -5.35 8.27
CA LEU A 836 117.42 -6.68 8.88
C LEU A 836 118.52 -7.62 8.41
N GLY A 837 118.96 -7.53 7.15
CA GLY A 837 120.07 -8.33 6.61
C GLY A 837 121.47 -7.89 7.04
N ALA A 838 121.62 -6.76 7.74
CA ALA A 838 122.91 -6.23 8.20
C ALA A 838 123.25 -6.66 9.63
N ALA A 839 124.54 -6.78 9.97
CA ALA A 839 124.98 -7.09 11.32
C ALA A 839 124.58 -6.00 12.34
N PRO A 840 124.21 -6.36 13.59
CA PRO A 840 123.69 -5.40 14.56
C PRO A 840 124.74 -4.38 15.02
N ALA A 841 124.41 -3.09 14.88
CA ALA A 841 125.26 -1.99 15.34
C ALA A 841 124.42 -0.79 15.83
N GLY A 842 124.95 -0.01 16.77
CA GLY A 842 124.31 1.18 17.33
C GLY A 842 123.30 0.90 18.45
N ASP A 843 122.74 1.98 19.00
CA ASP A 843 121.67 1.97 20.01
C ASP A 843 120.36 2.51 19.39
N ALA A 844 119.23 1.92 19.78
CA ALA A 844 117.89 2.28 19.33
C ALA A 844 117.22 3.36 20.21
N SER A 845 117.78 3.70 21.38
CA SER A 845 117.08 4.50 22.41
C SER A 845 116.54 5.84 21.91
N GLU A 846 117.36 6.68 21.26
CA GLU A 846 116.95 7.97 20.70
C GLU A 846 115.96 7.79 19.53
N VAL A 847 116.20 6.78 18.68
CA VAL A 847 115.41 6.56 17.46
C VAL A 847 114.00 6.05 17.80
N LEU A 848 113.87 5.17 18.79
CA LEU A 848 112.58 4.78 19.38
C LEU A 848 111.82 5.98 19.95
N LEU A 849 112.53 6.94 20.57
CA LEU A 849 111.90 8.17 21.06
C LEU A 849 111.44 9.09 19.92
N ARG A 850 112.21 9.22 18.82
CA ARG A 850 111.74 9.88 17.59
C ARG A 850 110.45 9.24 17.07
N LEU A 851 110.40 7.91 17.03
CA LEU A 851 109.25 7.14 16.57
C LEU A 851 108.02 7.27 17.49
N GLU A 852 108.20 7.23 18.82
CA GLU A 852 107.11 7.46 19.78
C GLU A 852 106.59 8.90 19.76
N ILE A 853 107.43 9.88 19.37
CA ILE A 853 107.01 11.25 19.04
C ILE A 853 106.20 11.26 17.73
N ALA A 854 106.68 10.61 16.66
CA ALA A 854 106.01 10.55 15.36
C ALA A 854 104.62 9.90 15.41
N ALA A 855 104.43 8.90 16.27
CA ALA A 855 103.19 8.15 16.43
C ALA A 855 102.27 8.66 17.56
N GLU A 856 102.68 9.73 18.27
CA GLU A 856 102.02 10.26 19.48
C GLU A 856 101.75 9.22 20.60
N VAL A 857 102.47 8.10 20.59
CA VAL A 857 102.30 6.99 21.53
C VAL A 857 102.90 7.33 22.90
N PRO A 858 102.27 6.95 24.03
CA PRO A 858 102.84 7.13 25.37
C PRO A 858 104.19 6.42 25.56
N THR A 859 105.21 7.18 25.92
CA THR A 859 106.54 6.68 26.33
C THR A 859 106.50 6.05 27.72
N PRO A 860 107.25 4.96 27.97
CA PRO A 860 107.51 4.45 29.31
C PRO A 860 108.11 5.53 30.24
N ALA A 861 107.79 5.45 31.54
CA ALA A 861 108.13 6.49 32.51
C ALA A 861 109.64 6.80 32.59
N GLU A 862 110.46 5.75 32.53
CA GLU A 862 111.93 5.80 32.57
C GLU A 862 112.54 6.68 31.45
N HIS A 863 111.85 6.81 30.31
CA HIS A 863 112.34 7.59 29.17
C HIS A 863 111.64 8.95 28.99
N LEU A 864 110.73 9.35 29.88
CA LEU A 864 109.99 10.62 29.77
C LEU A 864 110.91 11.85 29.78
N GLN A 865 112.00 11.82 30.57
CA GLN A 865 112.98 12.91 30.57
C GLN A 865 113.76 12.97 29.24
N ALA A 866 114.19 11.82 28.73
CA ALA A 866 114.86 11.72 27.42
C ALA A 866 113.96 12.20 26.27
N ARG A 867 112.67 11.83 26.26
CA ARG A 867 111.69 12.35 25.27
C ARG A 867 111.61 13.87 25.29
N ARG A 868 111.52 14.48 26.48
CA ARG A 868 111.44 15.95 26.62
C ARG A 868 112.72 16.64 26.15
N ALA A 869 113.88 16.09 26.49
CA ALA A 869 115.17 16.61 26.03
C ALA A 869 115.29 16.54 24.49
N LEU A 870 114.91 15.40 23.89
CA LEU A 870 114.88 15.21 22.43
C LEU A 870 113.88 16.16 21.75
N GLN A 871 112.69 16.37 22.31
CA GLN A 871 111.72 17.33 21.78
C GLN A 871 112.27 18.78 21.78
N LEU A 872 113.01 19.18 22.81
CA LEU A 872 113.69 20.48 22.85
C LEU A 872 114.83 20.57 21.81
N GLN A 873 115.60 19.49 21.61
CA GLN A 873 116.64 19.44 20.56
C GLN A 873 116.05 19.51 19.14
N LEU A 874 114.90 18.88 18.89
CA LEU A 874 114.22 18.94 17.60
C LEU A 874 113.66 20.36 17.32
N LEU A 875 113.25 21.09 18.36
CA LEU A 875 112.80 22.49 18.23
C LEU A 875 113.93 23.47 17.90
N THR A 876 115.19 23.17 18.21
CA THR A 876 116.33 24.06 17.86
C THR A 876 116.85 23.81 16.44
N ARG A 877 116.62 22.64 15.84
CA ARG A 877 117.10 22.27 14.50
C ARG A 877 116.10 22.62 13.41
N ARG A 878 116.02 23.91 13.08
CA ARG A 878 115.03 24.53 12.17
C ARG A 878 114.88 23.90 10.76
N ASN A 879 115.85 23.12 10.28
CA ASN A 879 115.86 22.53 8.94
C ASN A 879 115.93 20.98 8.94
N ASP A 880 115.96 20.30 10.09
CA ASP A 880 115.98 18.82 10.13
C ASP A 880 114.58 18.26 9.77
N PRO A 881 114.47 17.16 9.01
CA PRO A 881 113.18 16.55 8.68
C PRO A 881 112.51 15.98 9.94
N SER A 882 111.20 16.21 10.05
CA SER A 882 110.44 15.88 11.25
C SER A 882 110.35 14.35 11.48
N PRO A 883 110.19 13.88 12.73
CA PRO A 883 110.03 12.45 13.00
C PRO A 883 108.87 11.80 12.23
N ALA A 884 107.78 12.54 11.99
CA ALA A 884 106.63 12.09 11.19
C ALA A 884 106.93 11.97 9.68
N GLN A 885 108.03 12.55 9.19
CA GLN A 885 108.52 12.37 7.81
C GLN A 885 109.64 11.31 7.75
N THR A 886 110.49 11.21 8.77
CA THR A 886 111.59 10.23 8.81
C THR A 886 111.19 8.85 9.34
N TRP A 887 109.97 8.65 9.84
CA TRP A 887 109.58 7.44 10.58
C TRP A 887 109.92 6.13 9.87
N GLY A 888 109.77 6.03 8.54
CA GLY A 888 110.14 4.83 7.81
C GLY A 888 111.66 4.53 7.86
N GLN A 889 112.50 5.57 7.82
CA GLN A 889 113.96 5.46 7.95
C GLN A 889 114.38 5.25 9.42
N ASP A 890 113.67 5.87 10.37
CA ASP A 890 113.92 5.67 11.79
C ASP A 890 113.49 4.26 12.23
N THR A 891 112.44 3.68 11.66
CA THR A 891 112.13 2.25 11.80
C THR A 891 113.23 1.38 11.23
N ALA A 892 113.77 1.68 10.03
CA ALA A 892 114.92 0.95 9.48
C ALA A 892 116.13 0.98 10.44
N ARG A 893 116.42 2.13 11.04
CA ARG A 893 117.49 2.29 12.05
C ARG A 893 117.25 1.45 13.30
N VAL A 894 116.02 1.35 13.82
CA VAL A 894 115.72 0.46 14.95
C VAL A 894 115.88 -1.01 14.56
N LEU A 895 115.38 -1.42 13.38
CA LEU A 895 115.51 -2.79 12.87
C LEU A 895 116.99 -3.19 12.64
N ALA A 896 117.87 -2.23 12.36
CA ALA A 896 119.32 -2.46 12.23
C ALA A 896 120.02 -2.81 13.56
N THR A 897 119.43 -2.50 14.72
CA THR A 897 120.03 -2.79 16.04
C THR A 897 119.82 -4.25 16.49
N ALA A 898 120.43 -4.64 17.61
CA ALA A 898 120.15 -5.93 18.23
C ALA A 898 118.71 -5.97 18.78
N HIS A 899 118.00 -7.08 18.56
CA HIS A 899 116.62 -7.24 19.04
C HIS A 899 116.57 -7.23 20.57
N GLN A 900 115.68 -6.41 21.14
CA GLN A 900 115.37 -6.39 22.57
C GLN A 900 113.85 -6.45 22.75
N PRO A 901 113.31 -7.32 23.64
CA PRO A 901 111.86 -7.56 23.73
C PRO A 901 111.06 -6.34 24.21
N GLN A 902 111.67 -5.43 24.96
CA GLN A 902 111.04 -4.15 25.33
C GLN A 902 111.02 -3.15 24.17
N ALA A 903 112.08 -3.10 23.35
CA ALA A 903 112.15 -2.28 22.15
C ALA A 903 111.13 -2.74 21.09
N ALA A 904 111.01 -4.05 20.86
CA ALA A 904 110.03 -4.63 19.95
C ALA A 904 108.58 -4.27 20.31
N ARG A 905 108.20 -4.37 21.59
CA ARG A 905 106.86 -3.98 22.05
C ARG A 905 106.56 -2.49 21.85
N ARG A 906 107.55 -1.62 22.05
CA ARG A 906 107.44 -0.17 21.77
C ARG A 906 107.30 0.10 20.27
N LEU A 907 108.17 -0.50 19.45
CA LEU A 907 108.14 -0.39 17.99
C LEU A 907 106.81 -0.89 17.41
N GLN A 908 106.30 -2.04 17.88
CA GLN A 908 105.01 -2.58 17.45
C GLN A 908 103.84 -1.64 17.77
N ASN A 909 103.82 -1.03 18.97
CA ASN A 909 102.79 -0.07 19.37
C ASN A 909 102.83 1.22 18.54
N VAL A 910 104.02 1.71 18.21
CA VAL A 910 104.25 2.85 17.29
C VAL A 910 103.75 2.52 15.89
N LEU A 911 104.24 1.42 15.30
CA LEU A 911 103.93 1.04 13.92
C LEU A 911 102.43 0.75 13.73
N LYS A 912 101.75 0.22 14.75
CA LYS A 912 100.29 0.03 14.78
C LYS A 912 99.48 1.32 14.59
N GLN A 913 100.04 2.48 14.90
CA GLN A 913 99.40 3.78 14.60
C GLN A 913 99.92 4.39 13.29
N LEU A 914 101.23 4.33 13.02
CA LEU A 914 101.81 4.91 11.79
C LEU A 914 101.35 4.19 10.51
N MET A 915 101.09 2.89 10.56
CA MET A 915 100.60 2.08 9.45
C MET A 915 99.06 2.07 9.34
N ARG A 916 98.36 2.93 10.10
CA ARG A 916 96.89 2.95 10.20
C ARG A 916 96.21 3.90 9.19
N GLY A 917 96.96 4.40 8.19
CA GLY A 917 96.53 5.35 7.15
C GLY A 917 96.60 4.78 5.73
#